data_AF-M7T562-F1
#
_entry.id   AF-M7T562-F1
#
_cell.length_a   1.000
_cell.length_b   1.000
_cell.length_c   1.000
_cell.angle_alpha   90.00
_cell.angle_beta   90.00
_cell.angle_gamma   90.00
#
_symmetry.space_group_name_H-M   'P 1'
#
loop_
_entity.id
_entity.type
_entity.pdbx_description
1 polymer ?
#
loop_
_entity_poly.entity_id
_entity_poly.type
_entity_poly.pdbx_seq_one_letter_code
_entity_poly.pdbx_strand_id
1 'polypeptide(L)'
;MVKAVIRGQGARGSPYAIQDGPTQGLQHWPRLSPRFFLQRLARHWWATLSDDWKDYIVRYGVALTQMQRAGRMLGAIRNHPALMNELRNPGHTNWSPSQYPESLLLEVESGIMIREAQEQIGANMRNPPSPENVVENVAMQLNMGEGKSSVIVPREAAALANGSQLVRVIVAKPQSKQMYQMLISKLGGLLDRQVYQIPFSRSVKVTESEAATIFRTFEDCMTTGGILLIQPEHILSFKLIGIESAVTGKCSLSQSLTETQEFLNFRTRDVVDESDENFSVKFELVYTMGTQRPIEHSPERWICVQRILDIFREVLPEVRGELPQSVEVDSELPGSFPRTRILRHDAKDRILSRIAECVCATGLPGFPIARQPRDVREAVYTYITEFEPSTTVIKLVENPAPNGFWTGSQNTLLLLRGLIAGGILAFSFGEKRWRVDFGLDPSRSPGTRLAVPYRAKDNPSTRSEFSHPDVVIVLTSVSYYYGGLANADLELAFHHLLRSDQAELEYREWIKDAAPGLPLAVQQLVGINLDDRSQCDEMVYPHFRYAKGAIDYFLAHIVFPKEMKEFPHKLSASGWDIGERKPHPTTGFSGTNDSRVVLPLDIRQLDLEDQEHTNALVLENLLRPGNSVELMTPTREPGLSNAQVLLDMVAQMKTPTRVILDVGAQILELDNLEVAKEWLRNVRDTEGTQAVVFVDDNDELCVLDRKGFIEPLQISPYLTQLDMCLVYLDEAHTRGIDLKMPRNYRAAVTLGANLTKDRLVQGNGQAVVFCVSGEIQNKIRERFPTSESSVDSGIAVSDILAWTITETWLDVKRSMPLWAMQGRRHRRHKAILEQIHNKREAGLTKEEADLFLEDEARSLNARYRPRHDTSLEQCTVQNNADPITVRCMQFKDLRPNAEALQEEQERELSPEIEQEREDQRPPPAQPASHEVHRDILQFVCSGELAANSPAYMPAWRSLHDTSAASSFDVMQFSSRLLVTADFRRTVIAAEEKQYTSDSYQRPVQWILTSLRSHACAVSDMIVVSPYEANELLPRIAQSNYVALHIYAPRPNLGYRALDKLELYTVSGRLGARELPCPLVTELNLFAGQLYLSSFEEYVEVCKFLGLAWQPARDGEVIAADGFILEDSDGRVGGESGLQKSPVRFCKVLSTKIRRNCESINKTHMGKLLDNQLLAPDDFED
;
A
#
# COMPACT_ATOMS: atom_id res chain seq x y z
N MET A 1 63.44 34.65 13.54
CA MET A 1 62.97 34.25 12.19
C MET A 1 61.48 33.91 12.11
N VAL A 2 60.83 33.43 13.18
CA VAL A 2 59.40 33.06 13.19
C VAL A 2 58.40 34.25 13.15
N LYS A 3 58.86 35.50 13.35
CA LYS A 3 57.99 36.69 13.25
C LYS A 3 57.84 37.28 11.84
N ALA A 4 58.54 36.78 10.82
CA ALA A 4 58.55 37.38 9.48
C ALA A 4 57.56 36.73 8.47
N VAL A 5 56.88 35.64 8.83
CA VAL A 5 56.05 34.87 7.87
C VAL A 5 54.54 35.18 7.98
N ILE A 6 54.10 35.91 9.00
CA ILE A 6 52.66 36.08 9.32
C ILE A 6 51.99 37.28 8.62
N ARG A 7 52.74 38.16 7.92
CA ARG A 7 52.14 39.30 7.21
C ARG A 7 52.34 39.22 5.70
N GLY A 8 51.34 38.68 5.01
CA GLY A 8 51.22 38.73 3.55
C GLY A 8 49.76 38.66 3.12
N GLN A 9 49.05 39.80 3.23
CA GLN A 9 47.71 39.97 2.67
C GLN A 9 47.77 40.11 1.14
N GLY A 10 46.91 39.36 0.46
CA GLY A 10 46.08 39.76 -0.68
C GLY A 10 46.72 40.29 -1.96
N ALA A 11 46.62 39.50 -3.05
CA ALA A 11 46.29 40.01 -4.38
C ALA A 11 45.74 38.88 -5.27
N ARG A 12 44.54 39.09 -5.83
CA ARG A 12 43.91 38.28 -6.88
C ARG A 12 44.61 38.53 -8.23
N GLY A 13 44.70 37.49 -9.08
CA GLY A 13 45.13 37.61 -10.47
C GLY A 13 44.84 36.34 -11.28
N SER A 14 44.12 36.52 -12.40
CA SER A 14 43.59 35.55 -13.38
C SER A 14 44.67 34.71 -14.12
N PRO A 15 44.33 33.54 -14.72
CA PRO A 15 45.26 32.67 -15.42
C PRO A 15 45.21 32.87 -16.94
N TYR A 16 46.32 33.18 -17.61
CA TYR A 16 46.54 32.84 -19.03
C TYR A 16 48.01 32.97 -19.44
N ALA A 17 48.40 32.14 -20.41
CA ALA A 17 49.59 32.13 -21.26
C ALA A 17 50.77 31.25 -20.81
N ILE A 18 50.84 30.06 -21.40
CA ILE A 18 52.05 29.26 -21.60
C ILE A 18 52.70 29.76 -22.91
N GLN A 19 53.93 30.25 -22.84
CA GLN A 19 54.84 30.33 -23.98
C GLN A 19 56.24 29.92 -23.52
N ASP A 20 56.81 28.96 -24.26
CA ASP A 20 58.11 28.34 -24.05
C ASP A 20 59.29 29.32 -24.25
N GLY A 21 60.26 29.24 -23.35
CA GLY A 21 61.59 29.84 -23.45
C GLY A 21 62.53 29.27 -22.38
N PRO A 22 63.83 29.03 -22.68
CA PRO A 22 64.68 28.15 -21.88
C PRO A 22 65.24 28.87 -20.64
N THR A 23 64.72 28.54 -19.45
CA THR A 23 65.24 29.10 -18.19
C THR A 23 66.26 28.19 -17.54
N GLN A 24 67.46 28.74 -17.38
CA GLN A 24 68.50 28.35 -16.43
C GLN A 24 67.92 28.04 -15.05
N GLY A 25 68.53 27.08 -14.35
CA GLY A 25 68.07 26.48 -13.09
C GLY A 25 67.62 27.46 -12.01
N LEU A 26 66.31 27.70 -11.95
CA LEU A 26 65.61 28.07 -10.73
C LEU A 26 65.11 26.77 -10.10
N GLN A 27 65.78 26.31 -9.05
CA GLN A 27 65.22 25.30 -8.16
C GLN A 27 63.97 25.91 -7.51
N HIS A 28 62.80 25.64 -8.10
CA HIS A 28 61.51 25.94 -7.48
C HIS A 28 61.34 25.00 -6.28
N TRP A 29 61.92 25.38 -5.13
CA TRP A 29 61.62 24.73 -3.86
C TRP A 29 60.13 24.83 -3.57
N PRO A 30 59.47 23.76 -3.11
CA PRO A 30 58.04 23.81 -2.78
C PRO A 30 57.80 24.90 -1.73
N ARG A 31 56.72 25.66 -1.90
CA ARG A 31 56.34 26.71 -0.95
C ARG A 31 56.05 26.07 0.41
N LEU A 32 56.99 26.22 1.34
CA LEU A 32 56.85 25.73 2.72
C LEU A 32 55.68 26.47 3.38
N SER A 33 54.64 25.73 3.69
CA SER A 33 53.42 26.20 4.35
C SER A 33 52.97 25.15 5.37
N PRO A 34 52.14 25.52 6.37
CA PRO A 34 51.56 24.53 7.28
C PRO A 34 50.90 23.36 6.54
N ARG A 35 50.18 23.67 5.45
CA ARG A 35 49.57 22.68 4.57
C ARG A 35 50.57 21.70 3.98
N PHE A 36 51.73 22.19 3.52
CA PHE A 36 52.79 21.33 2.98
C PHE A 36 53.27 20.27 3.98
N PHE A 37 53.45 20.64 5.26
CA PHE A 37 53.88 19.69 6.29
C PHE A 37 52.75 18.75 6.71
N LEU A 38 51.53 19.28 6.89
CA LEU A 38 50.38 18.50 7.34
C LEU A 38 49.93 17.45 6.31
N GLN A 39 49.99 17.75 5.01
CA GLN A 39 49.67 16.78 3.95
C GLN A 39 50.58 15.53 3.99
N ARG A 40 51.76 15.62 4.62
CA ARG A 40 52.66 14.48 4.77
C ARG A 40 52.19 13.45 5.80
N LEU A 41 51.21 13.80 6.63
CA LEU A 41 50.52 12.86 7.53
C LEU A 41 49.55 11.93 6.77
N ALA A 42 49.15 12.28 5.55
CA ALA A 42 48.27 11.44 4.75
C ALA A 42 48.97 10.15 4.29
N ARG A 43 48.19 9.06 4.14
CA ARG A 43 48.69 7.71 3.84
C ARG A 43 49.71 7.65 2.70
N HIS A 44 49.43 8.33 1.58
CA HIS A 44 50.27 8.28 0.37
C HIS A 44 51.70 8.78 0.61
N TRP A 45 51.89 9.72 1.54
CA TRP A 45 53.17 10.33 1.83
C TRP A 45 53.86 9.69 3.04
N TRP A 46 53.09 9.20 4.01
CA TRP A 46 53.60 8.74 5.29
C TRP A 46 54.67 7.63 5.15
N ALA A 47 54.46 6.68 4.23
CA ALA A 47 55.41 5.59 3.97
C ALA A 47 56.75 6.06 3.35
N THR A 48 56.78 7.23 2.72
CA THR A 48 57.97 7.78 2.04
C THR A 48 58.88 8.59 2.96
N LEU A 49 58.44 8.89 4.18
CA LEU A 49 59.17 9.72 5.14
C LEU A 49 60.13 8.88 5.99
N SER A 50 61.28 9.46 6.35
CA SER A 50 62.14 8.89 7.40
C SER A 50 61.46 9.03 8.77
N ASP A 51 61.84 8.17 9.72
CA ASP A 51 61.24 8.17 11.06
C ASP A 51 61.48 9.49 11.82
N ASP A 52 62.63 10.15 11.58
CA ASP A 52 62.89 11.50 12.11
C ASP A 52 61.86 12.51 11.61
N TRP A 53 61.58 12.52 10.30
CA TRP A 53 60.59 13.42 9.72
C TRP A 53 59.18 13.13 10.21
N LYS A 54 58.82 11.84 10.37
CA LYS A 54 57.55 11.43 10.97
C LYS A 54 57.38 12.02 12.37
N ASP A 55 58.40 11.91 13.23
CA ASP A 55 58.36 12.48 14.58
C ASP A 55 58.21 14.01 14.56
N TYR A 56 58.98 14.72 13.75
CA TYR A 56 58.88 16.19 13.65
C TYR A 56 57.51 16.66 13.15
N ILE A 57 56.96 16.00 12.13
CA ILE A 57 55.65 16.36 11.56
C ILE A 57 54.52 16.05 12.55
N VAL A 58 54.60 14.93 13.26
CA VAL A 58 53.63 14.59 14.32
C VAL A 58 53.68 15.62 15.45
N ARG A 59 54.86 15.98 15.95
CA ARG A 59 55.00 17.02 16.98
C ARG A 59 54.44 18.37 16.52
N TYR A 60 54.64 18.71 15.25
CA TYR A 60 54.07 19.92 14.66
C TYR A 60 52.53 19.87 14.63
N GLY A 61 51.95 18.74 14.21
CA GLY A 61 50.50 18.53 14.21
C GLY A 61 49.90 18.60 15.62
N VAL A 62 50.53 17.93 16.60
CA VAL A 62 50.11 17.97 18.01
C VAL A 62 50.18 19.38 18.60
N ALA A 63 51.24 20.14 18.30
CA ALA A 63 51.32 21.53 18.74
C ALA A 63 50.18 22.39 18.16
N LEU A 64 49.78 22.12 16.92
CA LEU A 64 48.69 22.83 16.26
C LEU A 64 47.32 22.47 16.86
N THR A 65 47.06 21.20 17.17
CA THR A 65 45.82 20.79 17.84
C THR A 65 45.70 21.38 19.25
N GLN A 66 46.80 21.46 20.00
CA GLN A 66 46.82 22.13 21.30
C GLN A 66 46.58 23.65 21.18
N MET A 67 47.09 24.29 20.13
CA MET A 67 46.78 25.70 19.84
C MET A 67 45.29 25.90 19.51
N GLN A 68 44.70 25.01 18.69
CA GLN A 68 43.27 25.04 18.39
C GLN A 68 42.42 24.80 19.65
N ARG A 69 42.82 23.85 20.51
CA ARG A 69 42.18 23.59 21.81
C ARG A 69 42.22 24.80 22.71
N ALA A 70 43.37 25.47 22.82
CA ALA A 70 43.49 26.73 23.57
C ALA A 70 42.54 27.81 23.03
N GLY A 71 42.40 27.92 21.70
CA GLY A 71 41.42 28.80 21.06
C GLY A 71 39.98 28.47 21.43
N ARG A 72 39.60 27.18 21.41
CA ARG A 72 38.26 26.72 21.82
C ARG A 72 37.99 27.00 23.31
N MET A 73 38.97 26.76 24.19
CA MET A 73 38.85 27.08 25.61
C MET A 73 38.66 28.58 25.84
N LEU A 74 39.39 29.44 25.10
CA LEU A 74 39.25 30.88 25.18
C LEU A 74 37.87 31.35 24.69
N GLY A 75 37.35 30.75 23.62
CA GLY A 75 35.98 30.98 23.15
C GLY A 75 34.90 30.49 24.13
N ALA A 76 35.20 29.44 24.90
CA ALA A 76 34.28 28.83 25.85
C ALA A 76 34.31 29.45 27.26
N ILE A 77 35.07 30.53 27.51
CA ILE A 77 35.19 31.16 28.84
C ILE A 77 33.82 31.50 29.47
N ARG A 78 32.85 31.91 28.64
CA ARG A 78 31.49 32.25 29.09
C ARG A 78 30.55 31.04 29.18
N ASN A 79 30.99 29.87 28.75
CA ASN A 79 30.23 28.62 28.75
C ASN A 79 30.97 27.58 29.61
N HIS A 80 30.76 27.66 30.93
CA HIS A 80 31.44 26.82 31.92
C HIS A 80 31.40 25.32 31.58
N PRO A 81 30.28 24.70 31.17
CA PRO A 81 30.26 23.30 30.77
C PRO A 81 31.11 22.97 29.54
N ALA A 82 31.09 23.82 28.50
CA ALA A 82 31.90 23.61 27.31
C ALA A 82 33.40 23.74 27.63
N LEU A 83 33.76 24.69 28.49
CA LEU A 83 35.11 24.85 29.01
C LEU A 83 35.54 23.62 29.82
N MET A 84 34.68 23.11 30.71
CA MET A 84 34.95 21.91 31.49
C MET A 84 35.14 20.67 30.61
N ASN A 85 34.35 20.53 29.54
CA ASN A 85 34.50 19.43 28.59
C ASN A 85 35.83 19.49 27.84
N GLU A 86 36.26 20.68 27.39
CA GLU A 86 37.58 20.85 26.75
C GLU A 86 38.73 20.64 27.74
N LEU A 87 38.59 21.07 29.01
CA LEU A 87 39.61 20.86 30.04
C LEU A 87 39.78 19.38 30.39
N ARG A 88 38.67 18.64 30.50
CA ARG A 88 38.66 17.20 30.77
C ARG A 88 39.20 16.36 29.62
N ASN A 89 39.24 16.90 28.40
CA ASN A 89 39.75 16.20 27.22
C ASN A 89 41.14 16.75 26.81
N PRO A 90 42.25 16.25 27.40
CA PRO A 90 43.60 16.64 26.99
C PRO A 90 43.97 16.19 25.57
N GLY A 91 43.28 15.19 25.02
CA GLY A 91 43.61 14.52 23.76
C GLY A 91 44.79 13.56 23.88
N HIS A 92 44.90 12.62 22.94
CA HIS A 92 46.05 11.71 22.79
C HIS A 92 46.42 10.89 24.04
N THR A 93 45.44 10.51 24.87
CA THR A 93 45.69 9.74 26.11
C THR A 93 45.70 8.23 25.88
N ASN A 94 44.74 7.71 25.13
CA ASN A 94 44.56 6.29 24.85
C ASN A 94 44.89 5.88 23.41
N TRP A 95 45.45 6.79 22.61
CA TRP A 95 45.98 6.51 21.28
C TRP A 95 47.18 7.41 20.96
N SER A 96 48.06 6.94 20.06
CA SER A 96 49.26 7.67 19.65
C SER A 96 49.11 8.29 18.25
N PRO A 97 49.34 9.61 18.09
CA PRO A 97 49.39 10.25 16.78
C PRO A 97 50.45 9.69 15.82
N SER A 98 51.52 9.08 16.34
CA SER A 98 52.54 8.42 15.51
C SER A 98 52.06 7.12 14.87
N GLN A 99 51.10 6.43 15.51
CA GLN A 99 50.48 5.21 14.99
C GLN A 99 49.33 5.53 14.03
N TYR A 100 48.60 6.62 14.30
CA TYR A 100 47.43 7.04 13.51
C TYR A 100 47.59 8.48 13.00
N PRO A 101 48.52 8.75 12.06
CA PRO A 101 48.81 10.09 11.57
C PRO A 101 47.63 10.74 10.84
N GLU A 102 46.80 9.95 10.14
CA GLU A 102 45.58 10.43 9.50
C GLU A 102 44.50 10.86 10.52
N SER A 103 44.45 10.24 11.71
CA SER A 103 43.57 10.69 12.79
C SER A 103 44.01 12.05 13.33
N LEU A 104 45.32 12.28 13.46
CA LEU A 104 45.86 13.60 13.82
C LEU A 104 45.56 14.65 12.75
N LEU A 105 45.65 14.28 11.47
CA LEU A 105 45.32 15.18 10.36
C LEU A 105 43.84 15.57 10.39
N LEU A 106 42.94 14.61 10.66
CA LEU A 106 41.51 14.84 10.83
C LEU A 106 41.22 15.83 11.96
N GLU A 107 41.89 15.69 13.11
CA GLU A 107 41.77 16.62 14.24
C GLU A 107 42.14 18.05 13.84
N VAL A 108 43.30 18.20 13.19
CA VAL A 108 43.83 19.49 12.76
C VAL A 108 42.91 20.17 11.75
N GLU A 109 42.47 19.44 10.72
CA GLU A 109 41.64 19.99 9.65
C GLU A 109 40.24 20.33 10.15
N SER A 110 39.65 19.47 11.00
CA SER A 110 38.33 19.69 11.58
C SER A 110 38.32 20.66 12.76
N GLY A 111 39.49 21.01 13.31
CA GLY A 111 39.61 21.82 14.51
C GLY A 111 38.97 21.17 15.75
N ILE A 112 39.06 19.84 15.86
CA ILE A 112 38.49 19.05 16.98
C ILE A 112 39.60 18.37 17.80
N MET A 113 39.24 17.80 18.94
CA MET A 113 40.09 16.93 19.73
C MET A 113 39.33 15.63 20.00
N ILE A 114 39.84 14.50 19.53
CA ILE A 114 39.24 13.18 19.69
C ILE A 114 39.21 12.85 21.18
N ARG A 115 38.05 12.42 21.67
CA ARG A 115 37.82 12.06 23.08
C ARG A 115 38.23 10.62 23.32
N GLU A 116 38.59 10.32 24.57
CA GLU A 116 38.94 8.97 25.02
C GLU A 116 37.84 7.93 24.70
N ALA A 117 36.58 8.27 24.98
CA ALA A 117 35.43 7.39 24.67
C ALA A 117 35.26 7.14 23.16
N GLN A 118 35.48 8.16 22.32
CA GLN A 118 35.40 8.03 20.85
C GLN A 118 36.51 7.10 20.35
N GLU A 119 37.71 7.21 20.92
CA GLU A 119 38.83 6.32 20.61
C GLU A 119 38.54 4.88 21.01
N GLN A 120 38.04 4.66 22.23
CA GLN A 120 37.77 3.32 22.76
C GLN A 120 36.76 2.57 21.90
N ILE A 121 35.69 3.25 21.49
CA ILE A 121 34.70 2.70 20.56
C ILE A 121 35.32 2.46 19.19
N GLY A 122 36.08 3.42 18.66
CA GLY A 122 36.79 3.27 17.39
C GLY A 122 37.79 2.09 17.39
N ALA A 123 38.48 1.86 18.50
CA ALA A 123 39.41 0.73 18.66
C ALA A 123 38.68 -0.62 18.62
N ASN A 124 37.56 -0.74 19.35
CA ASN A 124 36.70 -1.91 19.30
C ASN A 124 36.07 -2.10 17.92
N MET A 125 35.78 -1.01 17.20
CA MET A 125 35.32 -1.15 15.82
C MET A 125 36.40 -1.68 14.91
N ARG A 126 37.62 -1.16 14.97
CA ARG A 126 38.71 -1.63 14.10
C ARG A 126 38.99 -3.10 14.34
N ASN A 127 39.09 -3.47 15.62
CA ASN A 127 39.42 -4.81 16.08
C ASN A 127 38.38 -5.28 17.11
N PRO A 128 37.23 -5.82 16.67
CA PRO A 128 36.20 -6.28 17.58
C PRO A 128 36.70 -7.46 18.43
N PRO A 129 36.29 -7.55 19.71
CA PRO A 129 36.69 -8.63 20.59
C PRO A 129 36.17 -9.98 20.07
N SER A 130 37.09 -10.88 19.71
CA SER A 130 36.78 -12.21 19.19
C SER A 130 37.03 -13.29 20.25
N PRO A 131 36.00 -13.95 20.81
CA PRO A 131 36.20 -15.22 21.49
C PRO A 131 36.65 -16.27 20.46
N GLU A 132 37.68 -17.05 20.79
CA GLU A 132 38.04 -18.27 20.03
C GLU A 132 38.55 -18.08 18.58
N ASN A 133 39.16 -16.92 18.25
CA ASN A 133 39.66 -16.59 16.89
C ASN A 133 38.58 -16.52 15.79
N VAL A 134 37.30 -16.39 16.17
CA VAL A 134 36.20 -16.22 15.23
C VAL A 134 35.91 -14.72 15.05
N VAL A 135 35.89 -14.25 13.80
CA VAL A 135 35.53 -12.86 13.47
C VAL A 135 34.04 -12.67 13.73
N GLU A 136 33.69 -11.81 14.69
CA GLU A 136 32.30 -11.47 15.03
C GLU A 136 31.89 -10.12 14.41
N ASN A 137 30.67 -10.05 13.86
CA ASN A 137 30.04 -8.79 13.51
C ASN A 137 29.45 -8.17 14.78
N VAL A 138 29.65 -6.87 14.98
CA VAL A 138 29.33 -6.20 16.25
C VAL A 138 28.53 -4.92 16.02
N ALA A 139 27.43 -4.77 16.75
CA ALA A 139 26.72 -3.51 16.93
C ALA A 139 27.02 -2.97 18.33
N MET A 140 27.32 -1.68 18.44
CA MET A 140 27.63 -1.01 19.70
C MET A 140 26.60 0.08 19.99
N GLN A 141 26.49 0.50 21.25
CA GLN A 141 25.64 1.63 21.61
C GLN A 141 26.47 2.91 21.72
N LEU A 142 25.98 4.01 21.13
CA LEU A 142 26.56 5.32 21.33
C LEU A 142 25.49 6.43 21.26
N ASN A 143 25.51 7.34 22.24
CA ASN A 143 24.49 8.40 22.36
C ASN A 143 24.54 9.41 21.22
N MET A 144 23.39 10.02 20.93
CA MET A 144 23.28 11.14 19.99
C MET A 144 24.11 12.35 20.46
N GLY A 145 24.79 13.01 19.52
CA GLY A 145 25.63 14.17 19.79
C GLY A 145 27.03 13.84 20.34
N GLU A 146 27.40 12.56 20.48
CA GLU A 146 28.76 12.16 20.90
C GLU A 146 29.77 12.10 19.75
N GLY A 147 29.35 12.41 18.53
CA GLY A 147 30.22 12.49 17.35
C GLY A 147 30.35 11.19 16.55
N LYS A 148 29.30 10.33 16.55
CA LYS A 148 29.21 9.09 15.76
C LYS A 148 29.58 9.32 14.29
N SER A 149 28.71 10.05 13.59
CA SER A 149 28.80 10.31 12.16
C SER A 149 29.86 11.37 11.82
N SER A 150 30.18 12.28 12.74
CA SER A 150 31.08 13.43 12.48
C SER A 150 32.55 13.18 12.84
N VAL A 151 32.85 12.20 13.69
CA VAL A 151 34.20 11.89 14.18
C VAL A 151 34.55 10.42 14.00
N ILE A 152 33.73 9.49 14.52
CA ILE A 152 34.08 8.07 14.55
C ILE A 152 33.99 7.47 13.14
N VAL A 153 32.86 7.59 12.44
CA VAL A 153 32.69 7.03 11.08
C VAL A 153 33.79 7.50 10.11
N PRO A 154 34.11 8.80 9.97
CA PRO A 154 35.16 9.26 9.06
C PRO A 154 36.54 8.73 9.43
N ARG A 155 36.84 8.71 10.74
CA ARG A 155 38.12 8.25 11.26
C ARG A 155 38.32 6.76 11.00
N GLU A 156 37.33 5.95 11.36
CA GLU A 156 37.41 4.51 11.20
C GLU A 156 37.39 4.13 9.72
N ALA A 157 36.59 4.81 8.89
CA ALA A 157 36.59 4.59 7.46
C ALA A 157 37.98 4.88 6.84
N ALA A 158 38.62 5.99 7.20
CA ALA A 158 39.96 6.33 6.72
C ALA A 158 41.03 5.32 7.19
N ALA A 159 40.97 4.91 8.46
CA ALA A 159 41.91 3.96 9.05
C ALA A 159 41.78 2.55 8.45
N LEU A 160 40.55 2.11 8.16
CA LEU A 160 40.26 0.81 7.57
C LEU A 160 40.56 0.77 6.06
N ALA A 161 40.48 1.91 5.36
CA ALA A 161 40.72 2.03 3.92
C ALA A 161 42.23 1.98 3.61
N ASN A 162 42.85 0.84 3.84
CA ASN A 162 44.29 0.63 3.80
C ASN A 162 44.82 0.15 2.43
N GLY A 163 43.96 -0.02 1.43
CA GLY A 163 44.32 -0.51 0.09
C GLY A 163 44.10 -2.01 -0.12
N SER A 164 43.88 -2.80 0.93
CA SER A 164 43.69 -4.26 0.82
C SER A 164 42.25 -4.74 1.06
N GLN A 165 41.41 -3.87 1.61
CA GLN A 165 39.99 -4.08 1.87
C GLN A 165 39.17 -2.89 1.37
N LEU A 166 37.99 -3.15 0.82
CA LEU A 166 37.04 -2.14 0.35
C LEU A 166 36.17 -1.67 1.52
N VAL A 167 36.35 -0.44 1.97
CA VAL A 167 35.54 0.11 3.06
C VAL A 167 34.20 0.62 2.54
N ARG A 168 33.11 0.12 3.12
CA ARG A 168 31.75 0.58 2.82
C ARG A 168 31.15 1.24 4.05
N VAL A 169 30.69 2.48 3.89
CA VAL A 169 29.88 3.18 4.89
C VAL A 169 28.42 2.99 4.50
N ILE A 170 27.68 2.25 5.32
CA ILE A 170 26.27 1.90 5.10
C ILE A 170 25.40 2.85 5.93
N VAL A 171 24.50 3.58 5.27
CA VAL A 171 23.57 4.51 5.90
C VAL A 171 22.17 4.40 5.31
N ALA A 172 21.17 4.70 6.14
CA ALA A 172 19.80 4.82 5.70
C ALA A 172 19.62 6.01 4.74
N LYS A 173 18.59 5.94 3.88
CA LYS A 173 18.34 6.93 2.84
C LYS A 173 18.19 8.38 3.35
N PRO A 174 17.41 8.68 4.42
CA PRO A 174 17.28 10.06 4.92
C PRO A 174 18.62 10.68 5.33
N GLN A 175 19.55 9.86 5.82
CA GLN A 175 20.85 10.29 6.33
C GLN A 175 21.93 10.33 5.23
N SER A 176 21.67 9.75 4.05
CA SER A 176 22.65 9.56 2.98
C SER A 176 23.25 10.88 2.48
N LYS A 177 22.42 11.88 2.20
CA LYS A 177 22.90 13.20 1.71
C LYS A 177 23.78 13.89 2.75
N GLN A 178 23.34 13.90 4.01
CA GLN A 178 24.10 14.51 5.11
C GLN A 178 25.42 13.78 5.36
N MET A 179 25.41 12.43 5.37
CA MET A 179 26.62 11.62 5.52
C MET A 179 27.58 11.85 4.35
N TYR A 180 27.08 11.96 3.12
CA TYR A 180 27.91 12.25 1.95
C TYR A 180 28.65 13.59 2.07
N GLN A 181 27.92 14.66 2.39
CA GLN A 181 28.50 15.99 2.59
C GLN A 181 29.50 16.00 3.74
N MET A 182 29.18 15.29 4.82
CA MET A 182 30.07 15.14 5.97
C MET A 182 31.36 14.40 5.55
N LEU A 183 31.27 13.26 4.84
CA LEU A 183 32.45 12.47 4.45
C LEU A 183 33.34 13.27 3.50
N ILE A 184 32.76 14.00 2.55
CA ILE A 184 33.52 14.91 1.68
C ILE A 184 34.22 15.99 2.49
N SER A 185 33.49 16.65 3.40
CA SER A 185 34.06 17.72 4.23
C SER A 185 35.19 17.22 5.14
N LYS A 186 35.12 15.99 5.63
CA LYS A 186 36.10 15.43 6.57
C LYS A 186 37.26 14.74 5.89
N LEU A 187 37.06 14.11 4.74
CA LEU A 187 38.02 13.19 4.14
C LEU A 187 38.55 13.67 2.79
N GLY A 188 37.80 14.50 2.06
CA GLY A 188 38.21 15.05 0.76
C GLY A 188 39.20 16.23 0.85
N GLY A 189 39.57 16.64 2.06
CA GLY A 189 40.48 17.76 2.33
C GLY A 189 41.96 17.36 2.28
N LEU A 190 42.70 17.59 3.37
CA LEU A 190 44.11 17.24 3.47
C LEU A 190 44.36 15.73 3.51
N LEU A 191 43.36 14.96 3.95
CA LEU A 191 43.37 13.50 3.96
C LEU A 191 43.33 12.88 2.55
N ASP A 192 42.83 13.63 1.56
CA ASP A 192 42.82 13.26 0.14
C ASP A 192 42.18 11.88 -0.13
N ARG A 193 41.07 11.57 0.55
CA ARG A 193 40.30 10.34 0.33
C ARG A 193 39.09 10.62 -0.53
N GLN A 194 38.98 9.88 -1.64
CA GLN A 194 37.82 9.96 -2.52
C GLN A 194 36.63 9.18 -1.95
N VAL A 195 35.45 9.80 -1.98
CA VAL A 195 34.18 9.17 -1.60
C VAL A 195 33.43 8.75 -2.86
N TYR A 196 33.23 7.45 -3.02
CA TYR A 196 32.52 6.83 -4.12
C TYR A 196 31.04 6.64 -3.76
N GLN A 197 30.17 6.74 -4.76
CA GLN A 197 28.76 6.37 -4.67
C GLN A 197 28.42 5.52 -5.89
N ILE A 198 27.78 4.38 -5.66
CA ILE A 198 27.31 3.48 -6.72
C ILE A 198 25.85 3.16 -6.41
N PRO A 199 24.92 4.07 -6.74
CA PRO A 199 23.50 3.76 -6.63
C PRO A 199 23.15 2.64 -7.60
N PHE A 200 22.50 1.59 -7.09
CA PHE A 200 22.20 0.38 -7.85
C PHE A 200 20.76 -0.06 -7.60
N SER A 201 20.05 -0.42 -8.67
CA SER A 201 18.67 -0.90 -8.62
C SER A 201 18.38 -1.86 -9.77
N ARG A 202 17.31 -2.66 -9.68
CA ARG A 202 16.85 -3.54 -10.79
C ARG A 202 16.61 -2.80 -12.10
N SER A 203 16.23 -1.52 -12.02
CA SER A 203 15.96 -0.68 -13.20
C SER A 203 17.21 -0.37 -14.04
N VAL A 204 18.40 -0.50 -13.45
CA VAL A 204 19.66 -0.31 -14.16
C VAL A 204 19.87 -1.49 -15.09
N LYS A 205 19.78 -1.25 -16.41
CA LYS A 205 20.04 -2.28 -17.41
C LYS A 205 21.54 -2.54 -17.49
N VAL A 206 22.00 -3.57 -16.80
CA VAL A 206 23.43 -3.95 -16.79
C VAL A 206 23.73 -4.92 -17.93
N THR A 207 24.64 -4.49 -18.81
CA THR A 207 25.34 -5.32 -19.79
C THR A 207 26.60 -5.94 -19.19
N GLU A 208 27.18 -6.95 -19.84
CA GLU A 208 28.44 -7.57 -19.37
C GLU A 208 29.58 -6.56 -19.24
N SER A 209 29.68 -5.59 -20.16
CA SER A 209 30.68 -4.52 -20.09
C SER A 209 30.47 -3.57 -18.90
N GLU A 210 29.21 -3.30 -18.55
CA GLU A 210 28.88 -2.47 -17.39
C GLU A 210 29.14 -3.24 -16.08
N ALA A 211 28.83 -4.54 -16.02
CA ALA A 211 29.20 -5.39 -14.89
C ALA A 211 30.71 -5.38 -14.65
N ALA A 212 31.53 -5.52 -15.70
CA ALA A 212 32.98 -5.39 -15.60
C ALA A 212 33.44 -3.99 -15.16
N THR A 213 32.73 -2.94 -15.56
CA THR A 213 33.02 -1.55 -15.14
C THR A 213 32.70 -1.34 -13.66
N ILE A 214 31.59 -1.91 -13.17
CA ILE A 214 31.23 -1.91 -11.75
C ILE A 214 32.33 -2.60 -10.93
N PHE A 215 32.77 -3.79 -11.36
CA PHE A 215 33.88 -4.50 -10.70
C PHE A 215 35.15 -3.64 -10.63
N ARG A 216 35.57 -3.04 -11.75
CA ARG A 216 36.74 -2.15 -11.79
C ARG A 216 36.59 -0.96 -10.86
N THR A 217 35.40 -0.38 -10.77
CA THR A 217 35.15 0.76 -9.87
C THR A 217 35.30 0.35 -8.40
N PHE A 218 34.86 -0.86 -8.02
CA PHE A 218 35.09 -1.39 -6.68
C PHE A 218 36.57 -1.67 -6.41
N GLU A 219 37.29 -2.22 -7.38
CA GLU A 219 38.73 -2.48 -7.30
C GLU A 219 39.54 -1.18 -7.19
N ASP A 220 39.22 -0.17 -8.00
CA ASP A 220 39.83 1.16 -7.96
C ASP A 220 39.56 1.84 -6.61
N CYS A 221 38.32 1.80 -6.12
CA CYS A 221 37.97 2.32 -4.79
C CYS A 221 38.79 1.63 -3.69
N MET A 222 38.97 0.30 -3.77
CA MET A 222 39.77 -0.46 -2.80
C MET A 222 41.25 -0.05 -2.87
N THR A 223 41.88 -0.12 -4.04
CA THR A 223 43.33 0.06 -4.22
C THR A 223 43.79 1.49 -3.92
N THR A 224 42.99 2.49 -4.28
CA THR A 224 43.24 3.90 -3.94
C THR A 224 43.04 4.19 -2.45
N GLY A 225 42.33 3.33 -1.72
CA GLY A 225 41.89 3.61 -0.35
C GLY A 225 40.74 4.63 -0.31
N GLY A 226 39.89 4.63 -1.33
CA GLY A 226 38.63 5.34 -1.34
C GLY A 226 37.60 4.72 -0.38
N ILE A 227 36.51 5.44 -0.18
CA ILE A 227 35.42 5.03 0.71
C ILE A 227 34.14 4.96 -0.10
N LEU A 228 33.46 3.81 -0.07
CA LEU A 228 32.20 3.63 -0.77
C LEU A 228 31.04 3.95 0.18
N LEU A 229 30.31 5.04 -0.09
CA LEU A 229 29.05 5.34 0.59
C LEU A 229 27.92 4.62 -0.14
N ILE A 230 27.19 3.76 0.57
CA ILE A 230 26.18 2.89 -0.01
C ILE A 230 24.96 2.75 0.91
N GLN A 231 23.80 2.49 0.31
CA GLN A 231 22.55 2.24 1.03
C GLN A 231 22.24 0.74 1.04
N PRO A 232 21.49 0.23 2.05
CA PRO A 232 21.03 -1.16 2.10
C PRO A 232 20.43 -1.68 0.78
N GLU A 233 19.53 -0.90 0.17
CA GLU A 233 18.85 -1.23 -1.09
C GLU A 233 19.82 -1.54 -2.24
N HIS A 234 20.92 -0.79 -2.37
CA HIS A 234 21.92 -1.01 -3.40
C HIS A 234 22.67 -2.34 -3.23
N ILE A 235 22.97 -2.72 -1.98
CA ILE A 235 23.68 -3.98 -1.66
C ILE A 235 22.78 -5.16 -1.97
N LEU A 236 21.52 -5.11 -1.52
CA LEU A 236 20.56 -6.18 -1.71
C LEU A 236 20.21 -6.35 -3.19
N SER A 237 20.00 -5.24 -3.91
CA SER A 237 19.67 -5.23 -5.34
C SER A 237 20.80 -5.85 -6.17
N PHE A 238 22.06 -5.53 -5.85
CA PHE A 238 23.22 -6.13 -6.51
C PHE A 238 23.32 -7.65 -6.29
N LYS A 239 22.93 -8.14 -5.10
CA LYS A 239 22.88 -9.59 -4.81
C LYS A 239 21.78 -10.28 -5.63
N LEU A 240 20.59 -9.68 -5.70
CA LEU A 240 19.43 -10.27 -6.37
C LEU A 240 19.58 -10.29 -7.91
N ILE A 241 20.17 -9.27 -8.52
CA ILE A 241 20.32 -9.19 -9.99
C ILE A 241 21.24 -10.30 -10.54
N GLY A 242 22.23 -10.74 -9.75
CA GLY A 242 23.09 -11.88 -10.12
C GLY A 242 22.28 -13.17 -10.25
N ILE A 243 21.37 -13.43 -9.30
CA ILE A 243 20.49 -14.60 -9.30
C ILE A 243 19.44 -14.48 -10.41
N GLU A 244 18.78 -13.33 -10.54
CA GLU A 244 17.80 -13.06 -11.61
C GLU A 244 18.39 -13.29 -13.00
N SER A 245 19.64 -12.86 -13.23
CA SER A 245 20.33 -13.05 -14.50
C SER A 245 20.49 -14.53 -14.84
N ALA A 246 20.72 -15.41 -13.86
CA ALA A 246 20.74 -16.86 -14.09
C ALA A 246 19.35 -17.42 -14.37
N VAL A 247 18.32 -17.03 -13.60
CA VAL A 247 16.92 -17.46 -13.81
C VAL A 247 16.44 -17.10 -15.23
N THR A 248 16.79 -15.91 -15.71
CA THR A 248 16.44 -15.42 -17.05
C THR A 248 17.31 -15.97 -18.18
N GLY A 249 18.29 -16.84 -17.87
CA GLY A 249 19.16 -17.51 -18.84
C GLY A 249 20.33 -16.68 -19.36
N LYS A 250 20.65 -15.54 -18.73
CA LYS A 250 21.83 -14.70 -19.02
C LYS A 250 23.04 -15.16 -18.21
N CYS A 251 23.53 -16.36 -18.50
CA CYS A 251 24.56 -17.03 -17.68
C CYS A 251 25.88 -16.26 -17.59
N SER A 252 26.35 -15.65 -18.67
CA SER A 252 27.59 -14.86 -18.72
C SER A 252 27.54 -13.61 -17.84
N LEU A 253 26.43 -12.87 -17.90
CA LEU A 253 26.18 -11.73 -17.02
C LEU A 253 26.08 -12.18 -15.56
N SER A 254 25.33 -13.25 -15.29
CA SER A 254 25.20 -13.83 -13.95
C SER A 254 26.57 -14.19 -13.37
N GLN A 255 27.42 -14.87 -14.15
CA GLN A 255 28.78 -15.23 -13.74
C GLN A 255 29.59 -13.99 -13.34
N SER A 256 29.62 -12.95 -14.17
CA SER A 256 30.39 -11.73 -13.87
C SER A 256 29.89 -11.03 -12.59
N LEU A 257 28.57 -11.00 -12.37
CA LEU A 257 27.97 -10.43 -11.17
C LEU A 257 28.23 -11.29 -9.93
N THR A 258 28.18 -12.62 -10.05
CA THR A 258 28.51 -13.55 -8.97
C THR A 258 29.98 -13.45 -8.57
N GLU A 259 30.91 -13.39 -9.53
CA GLU A 259 32.35 -13.16 -9.26
C GLU A 259 32.57 -11.83 -8.53
N THR A 260 31.85 -10.79 -8.93
CA THR A 260 31.88 -9.49 -8.23
C THR A 260 31.32 -9.60 -6.82
N GLN A 261 30.23 -10.34 -6.62
CA GLN A 261 29.65 -10.58 -5.30
C GLN A 261 30.59 -11.38 -4.39
N GLU A 262 31.30 -12.37 -4.92
CA GLU A 262 32.35 -13.09 -4.18
C GLU A 262 33.48 -12.16 -3.78
N PHE A 263 33.97 -11.31 -4.71
CA PHE A 263 34.95 -10.26 -4.38
C PHE A 263 34.46 -9.39 -3.21
N LEU A 264 33.21 -8.93 -3.25
CA LEU A 264 32.62 -8.14 -2.17
C LEU A 264 32.60 -8.93 -0.85
N ASN A 265 32.14 -10.19 -0.85
CA ASN A 265 32.07 -11.02 0.35
C ASN A 265 33.43 -11.22 1.03
N PHE A 266 34.52 -11.32 0.25
CA PHE A 266 35.88 -11.52 0.77
C PHE A 266 36.64 -10.24 1.09
N ARG A 267 36.39 -9.13 0.38
CA ARG A 267 37.20 -7.91 0.47
C ARG A 267 36.53 -6.74 1.17
N THR A 268 35.22 -6.78 1.44
CA THR A 268 34.54 -5.63 2.05
C THR A 268 34.73 -5.55 3.57
N ARG A 269 34.93 -4.33 4.08
CA ARG A 269 34.86 -3.97 5.49
C ARG A 269 33.73 -2.98 5.71
N ASP A 270 32.70 -3.39 6.44
CA ASP A 270 31.46 -2.63 6.55
C ASP A 270 31.41 -1.82 7.86
N VAL A 271 31.12 -0.53 7.73
CA VAL A 271 30.85 0.42 8.82
C VAL A 271 29.39 0.88 8.70
N VAL A 272 28.56 0.56 9.69
CA VAL A 272 27.12 0.84 9.64
C VAL A 272 26.77 1.94 10.64
N ASP A 273 26.18 3.04 10.18
CA ASP A 273 25.61 4.08 11.05
C ASP A 273 24.11 3.83 11.21
N GLU A 274 23.59 3.98 12.43
CA GLU A 274 22.21 3.61 12.82
C GLU A 274 21.85 2.17 12.42
N SER A 275 22.55 1.21 13.01
CA SER A 275 22.43 -0.22 12.71
C SER A 275 21.02 -0.79 12.94
N ASP A 276 20.25 -0.22 13.87
CA ASP A 276 18.86 -0.59 14.13
C ASP A 276 17.94 -0.34 12.92
N GLU A 277 18.17 0.74 12.17
CA GLU A 277 17.40 1.04 10.97
C GLU A 277 17.87 0.20 9.77
N ASN A 278 19.18 0.06 9.59
CA ASN A 278 19.76 -0.66 8.44
C ASN A 278 19.57 -2.19 8.51
N PHE A 279 19.46 -2.76 9.72
CA PHE A 279 19.14 -4.18 9.94
C PHE A 279 17.67 -4.41 10.30
N SER A 280 16.82 -3.39 10.16
CA SER A 280 15.40 -3.48 10.49
C SER A 280 14.71 -4.57 9.67
N VAL A 281 13.89 -5.38 10.35
CA VAL A 281 13.10 -6.44 9.72
C VAL A 281 11.96 -5.89 8.86
N LYS A 282 11.59 -4.61 9.08
CA LYS A 282 10.58 -3.89 8.30
C LYS A 282 11.07 -3.57 6.88
N PHE A 283 12.37 -3.73 6.61
CA PHE A 283 12.96 -3.53 5.30
C PHE A 283 13.33 -4.86 4.65
N GLU A 284 12.68 -5.16 3.52
CA GLU A 284 12.95 -6.33 2.68
C GLU A 284 12.87 -5.92 1.21
N LEU A 285 13.89 -6.26 0.44
CA LEU A 285 13.92 -6.03 -1.01
C LEU A 285 13.40 -7.27 -1.74
N VAL A 286 12.47 -7.07 -2.66
CA VAL A 286 11.77 -8.12 -3.41
C VAL A 286 11.81 -7.86 -4.90
N TYR A 287 12.28 -8.86 -5.65
CA TYR A 287 12.19 -8.91 -7.12
C TYR A 287 11.07 -9.85 -7.52
N THR A 288 10.04 -9.31 -8.19
CA THR A 288 8.96 -10.13 -8.73
C THR A 288 9.43 -10.89 -9.97
N MET A 289 9.04 -12.16 -10.08
CA MET A 289 9.54 -13.11 -11.08
C MET A 289 8.39 -13.84 -11.81
N GLY A 290 8.53 -13.95 -13.13
CA GLY A 290 7.54 -14.58 -14.01
C GLY A 290 6.60 -13.59 -14.69
N THR A 291 5.57 -14.11 -15.36
CA THR A 291 4.59 -13.28 -16.06
C THR A 291 3.52 -12.78 -15.10
N GLN A 292 3.25 -11.48 -15.17
CA GLN A 292 2.20 -10.81 -14.43
C GLN A 292 0.83 -11.42 -14.76
N ARG A 293 0.00 -11.68 -13.75
CA ARG A 293 -1.35 -12.23 -13.90
C ARG A 293 -2.37 -11.48 -13.04
N PRO A 294 -3.67 -11.50 -13.38
CA PRO A 294 -4.71 -10.98 -12.48
C PRO A 294 -4.68 -11.70 -11.14
N ILE A 295 -4.96 -10.96 -10.05
CA ILE A 295 -5.07 -11.56 -8.72
C ILE A 295 -6.28 -12.50 -8.64
N GLU A 296 -6.21 -13.55 -7.81
CA GLU A 296 -7.32 -14.49 -7.61
C GLU A 296 -8.61 -13.77 -7.23
N HIS A 297 -9.75 -14.23 -7.81
CA HIS A 297 -11.11 -13.70 -7.58
C HIS A 297 -11.33 -12.27 -8.10
N SER A 298 -10.54 -11.81 -9.08
CA SER A 298 -10.78 -10.53 -9.77
C SER A 298 -11.88 -10.64 -10.84
N PRO A 299 -12.75 -9.63 -11.01
CA PRO A 299 -12.81 -8.36 -10.29
C PRO A 299 -13.60 -8.40 -8.95
N GLU A 300 -14.27 -9.50 -8.63
CA GLU A 300 -15.15 -9.63 -7.48
C GLU A 300 -14.46 -9.32 -6.14
N ARG A 301 -13.15 -9.49 -6.07
CA ARG A 301 -12.32 -9.24 -4.90
C ARG A 301 -12.39 -7.78 -4.43
N TRP A 302 -12.09 -6.81 -5.29
CA TRP A 302 -12.17 -5.40 -4.90
C TRP A 302 -13.61 -4.89 -4.82
N ILE A 303 -14.52 -5.45 -5.62
CA ILE A 303 -15.95 -5.13 -5.50
C ILE A 303 -16.48 -5.54 -4.11
N CYS A 304 -16.12 -6.72 -3.62
CA CYS A 304 -16.48 -7.17 -2.27
C CYS A 304 -15.93 -6.22 -1.19
N VAL A 305 -14.66 -5.80 -1.31
CA VAL A 305 -14.06 -4.83 -0.38
C VAL A 305 -14.81 -3.50 -0.40
N GLN A 306 -15.11 -2.95 -1.57
CA GLN A 306 -15.85 -1.68 -1.70
C GLN A 306 -17.25 -1.75 -1.08
N ARG A 307 -17.94 -2.90 -1.20
CA ARG A 307 -19.24 -3.14 -0.55
C ARG A 307 -19.14 -3.25 0.96
N ILE A 308 -18.08 -3.88 1.47
CA ILE A 308 -17.83 -3.89 2.91
C ILE A 308 -17.53 -2.49 3.43
N LEU A 309 -16.88 -1.64 2.62
CA LEU A 309 -16.67 -0.23 2.96
C LEU A 309 -17.98 0.59 2.90
N ASP A 310 -18.96 0.23 2.05
CA ASP A 310 -20.31 0.81 2.13
C ASP A 310 -20.96 0.51 3.50
N ILE A 311 -20.97 -0.77 3.90
CA ILE A 311 -21.53 -1.19 5.20
C ILE A 311 -20.76 -0.54 6.36
N PHE A 312 -19.43 -0.44 6.25
CA PHE A 312 -18.61 0.26 7.23
C PHE A 312 -19.08 1.71 7.40
N ARG A 313 -19.29 2.45 6.30
CA ARG A 313 -19.80 3.83 6.30
C ARG A 313 -21.17 3.94 6.99
N GLU A 314 -22.07 2.98 6.78
CA GLU A 314 -23.42 2.96 7.38
C GLU A 314 -23.41 2.66 8.88
N VAL A 315 -22.49 1.82 9.35
CA VAL A 315 -22.38 1.42 10.77
C VAL A 315 -21.73 2.50 11.65
N LEU A 316 -20.86 3.35 11.07
CA LEU A 316 -20.08 4.34 11.83
C LEU A 316 -20.91 5.31 12.68
N PRO A 317 -22.02 5.91 12.21
CA PRO A 317 -22.81 6.84 13.01
C PRO A 317 -23.39 6.19 14.27
N GLU A 318 -23.85 4.93 14.17
CA GLU A 318 -24.35 4.14 15.31
C GLU A 318 -23.24 3.94 16.35
N VAL A 319 -22.08 3.45 15.92
CA VAL A 319 -20.95 3.17 16.83
C VAL A 319 -20.37 4.46 17.43
N ARG A 320 -20.31 5.56 16.67
CA ARG A 320 -19.87 6.86 17.19
C ARG A 320 -20.83 7.38 18.28
N GLY A 321 -22.13 7.13 18.14
CA GLY A 321 -23.13 7.45 19.16
C GLY A 321 -22.97 6.63 20.44
N GLU A 322 -22.65 5.34 20.31
CA GLU A 322 -22.43 4.43 21.44
C GLU A 322 -21.07 4.66 22.14
N LEU A 323 -20.00 4.87 21.37
CA LEU A 323 -18.60 4.89 21.82
C LEU A 323 -17.82 6.12 21.28
N PRO A 324 -18.20 7.36 21.65
CA PRO A 324 -17.65 8.58 21.06
C PRO A 324 -16.15 8.82 21.32
N GLN A 325 -15.57 8.17 22.34
CA GLN A 325 -14.15 8.27 22.66
C GLN A 325 -13.29 7.17 22.00
N SER A 326 -13.93 6.19 21.35
CA SER A 326 -13.26 5.01 20.80
C SER A 326 -13.06 5.09 19.27
N VAL A 327 -13.69 6.07 18.60
CA VAL A 327 -13.59 6.31 17.15
C VAL A 327 -13.42 7.80 16.88
N GLU A 328 -12.47 8.14 16.01
CA GLU A 328 -12.30 9.49 15.45
C GLU A 328 -12.91 9.51 14.05
N VAL A 329 -13.75 10.51 13.76
CA VAL A 329 -14.41 10.67 12.46
C VAL A 329 -14.34 12.14 12.04
N ASP A 330 -13.58 12.40 10.98
CA ASP A 330 -13.44 13.69 10.32
C ASP A 330 -14.25 13.71 9.01
N SER A 331 -14.73 14.91 8.64
CA SER A 331 -15.55 15.24 7.46
C SER A 331 -17.05 14.89 7.54
N GLU A 332 -17.88 15.86 7.17
CA GLU A 332 -19.35 15.76 7.09
C GLU A 332 -19.86 16.12 5.69
N LEU A 333 -19.00 16.11 4.66
CA LEU A 333 -19.46 16.37 3.29
C LEU A 333 -20.45 15.28 2.87
N PRO A 334 -21.71 15.61 2.54
CA PRO A 334 -22.71 14.61 2.16
C PRO A 334 -22.24 13.79 0.96
N GLY A 335 -22.38 12.46 1.03
CA GLY A 335 -21.98 11.52 -0.03
C GLY A 335 -20.50 11.09 0.00
N SER A 336 -19.65 11.79 0.76
CA SER A 336 -18.26 11.38 0.96
C SER A 336 -18.11 10.21 1.92
N PHE A 337 -16.99 9.49 1.83
CA PHE A 337 -16.64 8.47 2.81
C PHE A 337 -15.90 9.14 3.99
N PRO A 338 -16.38 8.96 5.23
CA PRO A 338 -15.86 9.70 6.37
C PRO A 338 -14.43 9.27 6.73
N ARG A 339 -13.56 10.23 7.00
CA ARG A 339 -12.20 9.96 7.45
C ARG A 339 -12.23 9.40 8.86
N THR A 340 -11.89 8.12 8.99
CA THR A 340 -12.14 7.36 10.21
C THR A 340 -10.86 6.79 10.80
N ARG A 341 -10.72 6.82 12.13
CA ARG A 341 -9.75 6.02 12.89
C ARG A 341 -10.39 5.28 14.06
N ILE A 342 -10.04 4.02 14.21
CA ILE A 342 -10.44 3.18 15.34
C ILE A 342 -9.37 3.30 16.43
N LEU A 343 -9.72 3.90 17.57
CA LEU A 343 -8.75 4.22 18.63
C LEU A 343 -8.63 3.11 19.68
N ARG A 344 -9.71 2.36 19.92
CA ARG A 344 -9.84 1.39 21.03
C ARG A 344 -10.43 0.05 20.57
N HIS A 345 -10.16 -1.01 21.35
CA HIS A 345 -10.55 -2.39 20.99
C HIS A 345 -12.07 -2.63 21.07
N ASP A 346 -12.77 -1.91 21.95
CA ASP A 346 -14.23 -1.97 22.07
C ASP A 346 -14.95 -1.52 20.78
N ALA A 347 -14.52 -0.41 20.19
CA ALA A 347 -15.04 0.06 18.91
C ALA A 347 -14.69 -0.89 17.76
N LYS A 348 -13.45 -1.42 17.75
CA LYS A 348 -13.05 -2.44 16.78
C LYS A 348 -14.01 -3.63 16.78
N ASP A 349 -14.25 -4.24 17.95
CA ASP A 349 -15.09 -5.43 18.05
C ASP A 349 -16.55 -5.13 17.70
N ARG A 350 -17.04 -3.94 18.09
CA ARG A 350 -18.40 -3.50 17.77
C ARG A 350 -18.60 -3.28 16.27
N ILE A 351 -17.69 -2.56 15.61
CA ILE A 351 -17.75 -2.31 14.16
C ILE A 351 -17.70 -3.63 13.38
N LEU A 352 -16.74 -4.50 13.69
CA LEU A 352 -16.56 -5.78 12.99
C LEU A 352 -17.77 -6.71 13.18
N SER A 353 -18.32 -6.78 14.40
CA SER A 353 -19.54 -7.55 14.68
C SER A 353 -20.74 -7.02 13.89
N ARG A 354 -20.95 -5.70 13.87
CA ARG A 354 -22.07 -5.08 13.12
C ARG A 354 -21.96 -5.28 11.62
N ILE A 355 -20.75 -5.18 11.05
CA ILE A 355 -20.52 -5.49 9.63
C ILE A 355 -20.90 -6.94 9.34
N ALA A 356 -20.46 -7.89 10.18
CA ALA A 356 -20.80 -9.30 10.02
C ALA A 356 -22.32 -9.56 10.14
N GLU A 357 -23.00 -8.91 11.09
CA GLU A 357 -24.46 -8.97 11.24
C GLU A 357 -25.17 -8.48 9.97
N CYS A 358 -24.79 -7.31 9.44
CA CYS A 358 -25.34 -6.77 8.19
C CYS A 358 -25.12 -7.73 7.02
N VAL A 359 -23.89 -8.22 6.83
CA VAL A 359 -23.56 -9.17 5.76
C VAL A 359 -24.38 -10.46 5.87
N CYS A 360 -24.53 -11.03 7.07
CA CYS A 360 -25.32 -12.23 7.28
C CYS A 360 -26.84 -12.00 7.13
N ALA A 361 -27.33 -10.78 7.36
CA ALA A 361 -28.72 -10.41 7.19
C ALA A 361 -29.10 -10.14 5.73
N THR A 362 -28.29 -9.37 4.99
CA THR A 362 -28.60 -8.91 3.63
C THR A 362 -27.91 -9.70 2.54
N GLY A 363 -26.75 -10.29 2.83
CA GLY A 363 -25.84 -10.86 1.84
C GLY A 363 -25.11 -9.81 1.01
N LEU A 364 -24.32 -10.28 0.04
CA LEU A 364 -23.60 -9.44 -0.93
C LEU A 364 -23.81 -10.01 -2.35
N PRO A 365 -23.56 -9.23 -3.42
CA PRO A 365 -23.54 -9.77 -4.78
C PRO A 365 -22.58 -10.96 -4.90
N GLY A 366 -23.08 -12.10 -5.37
CA GLY A 366 -22.29 -13.35 -5.42
C GLY A 366 -22.06 -14.02 -4.05
N PHE A 367 -22.72 -13.57 -2.99
CA PHE A 367 -22.69 -14.16 -1.64
C PHE A 367 -24.10 -14.17 -1.01
N PRO A 368 -24.95 -15.13 -1.40
CA PRO A 368 -26.38 -15.09 -1.08
C PRO A 368 -26.72 -15.76 0.25
N ILE A 369 -26.06 -15.30 1.32
CA ILE A 369 -26.24 -15.83 2.67
C ILE A 369 -27.63 -15.52 3.27
N ALA A 370 -28.28 -14.44 2.83
CA ALA A 370 -29.57 -14.00 3.37
C ALA A 370 -30.71 -15.03 3.23
N ARG A 371 -30.64 -15.89 2.21
CA ARG A 371 -31.66 -16.91 1.93
C ARG A 371 -31.37 -18.25 2.62
N GLN A 372 -30.21 -18.40 3.26
CA GLN A 372 -29.82 -19.65 3.90
C GLN A 372 -30.56 -19.86 5.24
N PRO A 373 -30.73 -21.12 5.66
CA PRO A 373 -31.24 -21.46 6.98
C PRO A 373 -30.51 -20.74 8.13
N ARG A 374 -31.22 -20.52 9.23
CA ARG A 374 -30.72 -19.72 10.36
C ARG A 374 -29.43 -20.30 10.96
N ASP A 375 -29.35 -21.62 11.09
CA ASP A 375 -28.16 -22.34 11.57
C ASP A 375 -26.94 -22.12 10.66
N VAL A 376 -27.13 -22.13 9.34
CA VAL A 376 -26.06 -21.82 8.37
C VAL A 376 -25.62 -20.36 8.49
N ARG A 377 -26.56 -19.42 8.63
CA ARG A 377 -26.23 -17.99 8.82
C ARG A 377 -25.46 -17.73 10.11
N GLU A 378 -25.88 -18.34 11.22
CA GLU A 378 -25.18 -18.26 12.50
C GLU A 378 -23.78 -18.88 12.42
N ALA A 379 -23.63 -20.03 11.75
CA ALA A 379 -22.32 -20.64 11.55
C ALA A 379 -21.40 -19.83 10.63
N VAL A 380 -21.93 -19.20 9.58
CA VAL A 380 -21.16 -18.29 8.71
C VAL A 380 -20.73 -17.05 9.48
N TYR A 381 -21.61 -16.46 10.30
CA TYR A 381 -21.26 -15.36 11.19
C TYR A 381 -20.06 -15.74 12.07
N THR A 382 -20.15 -16.86 12.80
CA THR A 382 -19.04 -17.38 13.62
C THR A 382 -17.77 -17.62 12.79
N TYR A 383 -17.91 -18.18 11.58
CA TYR A 383 -16.79 -18.45 10.68
C TYR A 383 -16.08 -17.19 10.20
N ILE A 384 -16.75 -16.05 10.03
CA ILE A 384 -16.10 -14.81 9.57
C ILE A 384 -15.66 -13.89 10.71
N THR A 385 -16.19 -14.06 11.93
CA THR A 385 -15.84 -13.23 13.11
C THR A 385 -14.80 -13.87 14.02
N GLU A 386 -14.80 -15.19 14.20
CA GLU A 386 -13.88 -15.87 15.11
C GLU A 386 -12.56 -16.25 14.42
N PHE A 387 -11.43 -15.97 15.09
CA PHE A 387 -10.12 -16.35 14.57
C PHE A 387 -9.92 -17.88 14.51
N GLU A 388 -10.40 -18.62 15.50
CA GLU A 388 -10.34 -20.09 15.57
C GLU A 388 -11.74 -20.67 15.75
N PRO A 389 -12.54 -20.79 14.67
CA PRO A 389 -13.87 -21.37 14.77
C PRO A 389 -13.80 -22.86 15.12
N SER A 390 -14.84 -23.36 15.78
CA SER A 390 -14.91 -24.78 16.15
C SER A 390 -14.96 -25.71 14.93
N THR A 391 -14.45 -26.94 15.07
CA THR A 391 -14.49 -27.96 13.99
C THR A 391 -15.90 -28.25 13.48
N THR A 392 -16.93 -28.10 14.32
CA THR A 392 -18.34 -28.25 13.94
C THR A 392 -18.78 -27.14 12.99
N VAL A 393 -18.45 -25.89 13.29
CA VAL A 393 -18.75 -24.72 12.44
C VAL A 393 -18.04 -24.86 11.10
N ILE A 394 -16.75 -25.23 11.10
CA ILE A 394 -15.97 -25.44 9.87
C ILE A 394 -16.64 -26.49 8.99
N LYS A 395 -17.05 -27.64 9.54
CA LYS A 395 -17.70 -28.71 8.76
C LYS A 395 -19.05 -28.29 8.18
N LEU A 396 -19.82 -27.46 8.90
CA LEU A 396 -21.12 -26.99 8.43
C LEU A 396 -20.95 -26.00 7.26
N VAL A 397 -20.01 -25.06 7.39
CA VAL A 397 -19.76 -24.02 6.40
C VAL A 397 -19.00 -24.57 5.18
N GLU A 398 -17.96 -25.37 5.39
CA GLU A 398 -17.11 -25.96 4.34
C GLU A 398 -17.69 -27.25 3.74
N ASN A 399 -19.02 -27.40 3.73
CA ASN A 399 -19.67 -28.59 3.18
C ASN A 399 -19.44 -28.67 1.66
N PRO A 400 -18.69 -29.68 1.15
CA PRO A 400 -18.32 -29.78 -0.25
C PRO A 400 -19.43 -30.38 -1.13
N ALA A 401 -20.61 -30.67 -0.57
CA ALA A 401 -21.74 -31.13 -1.36
C ALA A 401 -22.06 -30.13 -2.49
N PRO A 402 -22.56 -30.58 -3.65
CA PRO A 402 -22.99 -29.68 -4.74
C PRO A 402 -24.00 -28.62 -4.29
N ASN A 403 -24.75 -28.92 -3.23
CA ASN A 403 -25.77 -28.05 -2.64
C ASN A 403 -25.27 -27.32 -1.37
N GLY A 404 -24.01 -27.51 -0.98
CA GLY A 404 -23.41 -26.89 0.20
C GLY A 404 -23.02 -25.43 -0.08
N PHE A 405 -23.14 -24.59 0.94
CA PHE A 405 -22.88 -23.14 0.83
C PHE A 405 -21.44 -22.80 0.37
N TRP A 406 -20.46 -23.64 0.72
CA TRP A 406 -19.07 -23.51 0.29
C TRP A 406 -18.91 -23.49 -1.23
N THR A 407 -19.66 -24.35 -1.92
CA THR A 407 -19.59 -24.53 -3.37
C THR A 407 -20.17 -23.30 -4.06
N GLY A 408 -19.29 -22.44 -4.60
CA GLY A 408 -19.66 -21.20 -5.29
C GLY A 408 -19.45 -19.92 -4.46
N SER A 409 -19.39 -20.01 -3.13
CA SER A 409 -19.18 -18.86 -2.24
C SER A 409 -17.81 -18.85 -1.54
N GLN A 410 -17.01 -19.90 -1.71
CA GLN A 410 -15.72 -20.09 -1.04
C GLN A 410 -14.82 -18.84 -1.07
N ASN A 411 -14.58 -18.26 -2.25
CA ASN A 411 -13.63 -17.15 -2.38
C ASN A 411 -14.11 -15.90 -1.64
N THR A 412 -15.39 -15.53 -1.81
CA THR A 412 -15.99 -14.39 -1.12
C THR A 412 -16.02 -14.62 0.38
N LEU A 413 -16.36 -15.83 0.84
CA LEU A 413 -16.36 -16.19 2.27
C LEU A 413 -14.96 -16.05 2.90
N LEU A 414 -13.94 -16.56 2.22
CA LEU A 414 -12.55 -16.47 2.68
C LEU A 414 -12.07 -15.01 2.71
N LEU A 415 -12.45 -14.21 1.71
CA LEU A 415 -12.16 -12.78 1.69
C LEU A 415 -12.83 -12.03 2.85
N LEU A 416 -14.12 -12.29 3.12
CA LEU A 416 -14.85 -11.72 4.25
C LEU A 416 -14.20 -12.09 5.58
N ARG A 417 -13.82 -13.36 5.73
CA ARG A 417 -13.06 -13.83 6.91
C ARG A 417 -11.73 -13.09 7.04
N GLY A 418 -11.01 -12.86 5.94
CA GLY A 418 -9.79 -12.06 5.94
C GLY A 418 -10.02 -10.62 6.40
N LEU A 419 -11.08 -9.97 5.88
CA LEU A 419 -11.44 -8.59 6.21
C LEU A 419 -11.81 -8.42 7.70
N ILE A 420 -12.52 -9.40 8.26
CA ILE A 420 -13.10 -9.37 9.61
C ILE A 420 -12.19 -10.12 10.61
N ALA A 421 -12.27 -11.45 10.70
CA ALA A 421 -11.47 -12.26 11.64
C ALA A 421 -9.96 -12.17 11.38
N GLY A 422 -9.54 -12.02 10.12
CA GLY A 422 -8.14 -11.82 9.73
C GLY A 422 -7.62 -10.43 10.11
N GLY A 423 -8.50 -9.49 10.48
CA GLY A 423 -8.15 -8.21 11.06
C GLY A 423 -7.73 -7.13 10.07
N ILE A 424 -7.96 -7.29 8.76
CA ILE A 424 -7.50 -6.31 7.74
C ILE A 424 -8.19 -4.96 7.92
N LEU A 425 -9.50 -4.94 8.21
CA LEU A 425 -10.21 -3.68 8.49
C LEU A 425 -9.71 -3.03 9.79
N ALA A 426 -9.55 -3.83 10.85
CA ALA A 426 -9.03 -3.34 12.12
C ALA A 426 -7.60 -2.77 11.99
N PHE A 427 -6.77 -3.42 11.19
CA PHE A 427 -5.42 -2.96 10.85
C PHE A 427 -5.46 -1.65 10.05
N SER A 428 -6.24 -1.60 8.98
CA SER A 428 -6.29 -0.47 8.05
C SER A 428 -6.86 0.81 8.68
N PHE A 429 -7.86 0.69 9.56
CA PHE A 429 -8.49 1.85 10.22
C PHE A 429 -7.96 2.11 11.64
N GLY A 430 -7.31 1.15 12.27
CA GLY A 430 -6.79 1.28 13.64
C GLY A 430 -5.29 1.55 13.70
N GLU A 431 -4.49 0.76 12.99
CA GLU A 431 -3.02 0.82 13.06
C GLU A 431 -2.43 1.77 12.03
N LYS A 432 -3.06 1.96 10.86
CA LYS A 432 -2.57 2.80 9.76
C LYS A 432 -3.21 4.18 9.76
N ARG A 433 -2.40 5.21 9.53
CA ARG A 433 -2.79 6.63 9.43
C ARG A 433 -2.56 7.12 8.00
N TRP A 434 -3.62 7.60 7.36
CA TRP A 434 -3.51 8.21 6.03
C TRP A 434 -2.64 9.46 6.09
N ARG A 435 -1.77 9.62 5.06
CA ARG A 435 -0.69 10.61 4.94
C ARG A 435 0.50 10.41 5.88
N VAL A 436 0.48 9.47 6.82
CA VAL A 436 1.62 9.21 7.73
C VAL A 436 2.21 7.83 7.48
N ASP A 437 1.37 6.80 7.48
CA ASP A 437 1.79 5.42 7.23
C ASP A 437 1.52 4.98 5.79
N PHE A 438 0.60 5.66 5.08
CA PHE A 438 0.24 5.33 3.70
C PHE A 438 -0.42 6.50 2.95
N GLY A 439 -0.34 6.45 1.62
CA GLY A 439 -1.00 7.37 0.71
C GLY A 439 -0.65 7.10 -0.75
N LEU A 440 -1.00 8.01 -1.66
CA LEU A 440 -0.62 7.93 -3.08
C LEU A 440 0.73 8.60 -3.30
N ASP A 441 1.51 8.15 -4.29
CA ASP A 441 2.75 8.81 -4.70
C ASP A 441 2.73 9.07 -6.22
N PRO A 442 2.24 10.25 -6.65
CA PRO A 442 2.21 10.60 -8.07
C PRO A 442 3.60 10.89 -8.65
N SER A 443 4.61 11.08 -7.79
CA SER A 443 6.00 11.38 -8.21
C SER A 443 6.85 10.13 -8.42
N ARG A 444 6.33 8.95 -8.05
CA ARG A 444 7.04 7.66 -8.13
C ARG A 444 7.45 7.32 -9.56
N SER A 445 8.62 6.71 -9.71
CA SER A 445 9.11 6.17 -10.99
C SER A 445 9.63 4.73 -10.82
N PRO A 446 8.99 3.72 -11.46
CA PRO A 446 7.78 3.81 -12.27
C PRO A 446 6.57 4.24 -11.44
N GLY A 447 5.64 5.00 -12.05
CA GLY A 447 4.45 5.50 -11.38
C GLY A 447 3.50 4.36 -11.01
N THR A 448 2.80 4.50 -9.89
CA THR A 448 1.68 3.63 -9.53
C THR A 448 0.50 4.47 -9.06
N ARG A 449 -0.72 3.95 -9.28
CA ARG A 449 -1.95 4.53 -8.75
C ARG A 449 -2.45 3.85 -7.48
N LEU A 450 -1.68 2.89 -6.93
CA LEU A 450 -1.98 2.19 -5.69
C LEU A 450 -1.43 2.95 -4.47
N ALA A 451 -2.02 2.70 -3.29
CA ALA A 451 -1.47 3.21 -2.05
C ALA A 451 -0.12 2.57 -1.73
N VAL A 452 0.85 3.40 -1.35
CA VAL A 452 2.20 3.01 -0.96
C VAL A 452 2.44 3.31 0.52
N PRO A 453 3.36 2.59 1.19
CA PRO A 453 3.80 2.90 2.55
C PRO A 453 4.52 4.24 2.61
N TYR A 454 4.28 4.98 3.68
CA TYR A 454 4.97 6.24 3.97
C TYR A 454 5.93 6.03 5.13
N ARG A 455 7.09 6.69 5.09
CA ARG A 455 8.10 6.62 6.16
C ARG A 455 7.81 7.60 7.28
N ALA A 456 7.15 8.69 6.91
CA ALA A 456 6.71 9.78 7.75
C ALA A 456 5.58 10.51 7.01
N LYS A 457 5.05 11.54 7.66
CA LYS A 457 4.05 12.41 7.05
C LYS A 457 4.46 12.87 5.65
N ASP A 458 3.57 12.66 4.68
CA ASP A 458 3.67 13.07 3.27
C ASP A 458 4.99 12.67 2.59
N ASN A 459 5.71 11.71 3.17
CA ASN A 459 6.99 11.23 2.69
C ASN A 459 6.84 9.75 2.29
N PRO A 460 6.40 9.47 1.04
CA PRO A 460 6.24 8.12 0.55
C PRO A 460 7.59 7.40 0.50
N SER A 461 7.58 6.12 0.86
CA SER A 461 8.75 5.29 0.66
C SER A 461 8.91 5.02 -0.85
N THR A 462 10.01 5.51 -1.43
CA THR A 462 10.19 5.63 -2.90
C THR A 462 9.92 4.37 -3.73
N ARG A 463 10.02 3.17 -3.14
CA ARG A 463 9.80 1.89 -3.83
C ARG A 463 9.13 0.83 -2.96
N SER A 464 8.64 1.19 -1.79
CA SER A 464 7.94 0.23 -0.94
C SER A 464 6.49 0.07 -1.38
N GLU A 465 5.99 -1.15 -1.20
CA GLU A 465 4.62 -1.55 -1.43
C GLU A 465 4.17 -2.44 -0.27
N PHE A 466 2.87 -2.46 0.01
CA PHE A 466 2.32 -3.42 0.96
C PHE A 466 2.32 -4.82 0.32
N SER A 467 2.81 -5.83 1.04
CA SER A 467 2.86 -7.20 0.50
C SER A 467 1.48 -7.86 0.40
N HIS A 468 0.52 -7.37 1.20
CA HIS A 468 -0.79 -7.97 1.33
C HIS A 468 -1.82 -7.34 0.36
N PRO A 469 -2.34 -8.07 -0.64
CA PRO A 469 -3.20 -7.50 -1.70
C PRO A 469 -4.48 -6.86 -1.15
N ASP A 470 -5.13 -7.49 -0.17
CA ASP A 470 -6.39 -6.95 0.39
C ASP A 470 -6.16 -5.71 1.27
N VAL A 471 -4.97 -5.55 1.87
CA VAL A 471 -4.56 -4.29 2.53
C VAL A 471 -4.36 -3.21 1.47
N VAL A 472 -3.68 -3.52 0.35
CA VAL A 472 -3.51 -2.58 -0.76
C VAL A 472 -4.86 -2.10 -1.29
N ILE A 473 -5.83 -2.99 -1.50
CA ILE A 473 -7.17 -2.62 -1.99
C ILE A 473 -7.87 -1.69 -1.01
N VAL A 474 -7.87 -2.00 0.30
CA VAL A 474 -8.50 -1.16 1.32
C VAL A 474 -7.81 0.21 1.41
N LEU A 475 -6.48 0.24 1.56
CA LEU A 475 -5.72 1.48 1.71
C LEU A 475 -5.76 2.34 0.45
N THR A 476 -5.77 1.74 -0.73
CA THR A 476 -5.96 2.46 -2.01
C THR A 476 -7.34 3.08 -2.05
N SER A 477 -8.40 2.30 -1.78
CA SER A 477 -9.77 2.81 -1.78
C SER A 477 -9.91 3.98 -0.81
N VAL A 478 -9.43 3.80 0.42
CA VAL A 478 -9.42 4.83 1.46
C VAL A 478 -8.61 6.08 1.06
N SER A 479 -7.48 5.92 0.38
CA SER A 479 -6.65 7.05 -0.07
C SER A 479 -7.39 7.93 -1.08
N TYR A 480 -8.12 7.33 -2.03
CA TYR A 480 -8.93 8.09 -2.99
C TYR A 480 -10.21 8.63 -2.37
N TYR A 481 -10.82 7.92 -1.42
CA TYR A 481 -11.95 8.44 -0.65
C TYR A 481 -11.60 9.72 0.11
N TYR A 482 -10.43 9.74 0.76
CA TYR A 482 -9.99 10.90 1.54
C TYR A 482 -9.40 12.02 0.67
N GLY A 483 -8.62 11.66 -0.36
CA GLY A 483 -7.99 12.63 -1.27
C GLY A 483 -8.95 13.21 -2.32
N GLY A 484 -9.98 12.45 -2.69
CA GLY A 484 -10.84 12.73 -3.85
C GLY A 484 -10.15 12.48 -5.19
N LEU A 485 -10.93 12.52 -6.27
CA LEU A 485 -10.40 12.41 -7.63
C LEU A 485 -9.93 13.78 -8.17
N ALA A 486 -8.77 13.79 -8.82
CA ALA A 486 -8.36 14.94 -9.62
C ALA A 486 -9.27 15.09 -10.86
N ASN A 487 -9.38 16.30 -11.42
CA ASN A 487 -10.22 16.54 -12.60
C ASN A 487 -9.84 15.63 -13.79
N ALA A 488 -8.55 15.35 -13.98
CA ALA A 488 -8.08 14.43 -15.01
C ALA A 488 -8.54 12.98 -14.78
N ASP A 489 -8.65 12.54 -13.53
CA ASP A 489 -9.14 11.20 -13.18
C ASP A 489 -10.65 11.09 -13.36
N LEU A 490 -11.40 12.15 -13.03
CA LEU A 490 -12.82 12.26 -13.34
C LEU A 490 -13.07 12.23 -14.85
N GLU A 491 -12.29 12.99 -15.62
CA GLU A 491 -12.37 12.98 -17.08
C GLU A 491 -12.15 11.57 -17.65
N LEU A 492 -11.14 10.84 -17.15
CA LEU A 492 -10.91 9.43 -17.51
C LEU A 492 -12.09 8.53 -17.13
N ALA A 493 -12.64 8.69 -15.93
CA ALA A 493 -13.80 7.93 -15.45
C ALA A 493 -15.02 8.17 -16.34
N PHE A 494 -15.33 9.41 -16.70
CA PHE A 494 -16.47 9.74 -17.58
C PHE A 494 -16.29 9.21 -19.00
N HIS A 495 -15.09 9.31 -19.58
CA HIS A 495 -14.81 8.72 -20.90
C HIS A 495 -14.99 7.20 -20.91
N HIS A 496 -14.58 6.52 -19.84
CA HIS A 496 -14.83 5.08 -19.68
C HIS A 496 -16.32 4.79 -19.49
N LEU A 497 -17.00 5.56 -18.64
CA LEU A 497 -18.44 5.43 -18.37
C LEU A 497 -19.29 5.54 -19.63
N LEU A 498 -19.04 6.52 -20.50
CA LEU A 498 -19.79 6.72 -21.75
C LEU A 498 -19.66 5.55 -22.74
N ARG A 499 -18.65 4.70 -22.59
CA ARG A 499 -18.46 3.48 -23.40
C ARG A 499 -19.11 2.24 -22.78
N SER A 500 -19.63 2.34 -21.54
CA SER A 500 -20.25 1.23 -20.84
C SER A 500 -21.69 0.98 -21.30
N ASP A 501 -22.05 -0.30 -21.42
CA ASP A 501 -23.43 -0.73 -21.73
C ASP A 501 -24.45 -0.33 -20.65
N GLN A 502 -23.98 -0.03 -19.43
CA GLN A 502 -24.80 0.33 -18.26
C GLN A 502 -24.52 1.76 -17.76
N ALA A 503 -24.03 2.64 -18.64
CA ALA A 503 -23.56 3.98 -18.28
C ALA A 503 -24.53 4.80 -17.41
N GLU A 504 -25.83 4.82 -17.74
CA GLU A 504 -26.83 5.58 -16.98
C GLU A 504 -27.02 5.04 -15.56
N LEU A 505 -26.90 3.72 -15.35
CA LEU A 505 -27.07 3.09 -14.04
C LEU A 505 -25.85 3.31 -13.17
N GLU A 506 -24.67 3.17 -13.76
CA GLU A 506 -23.42 3.52 -13.11
C GLU A 506 -23.43 4.98 -12.69
N TYR A 507 -23.90 5.88 -13.56
CA TYR A 507 -24.00 7.30 -13.26
C TYR A 507 -24.99 7.60 -12.11
N ARG A 508 -26.11 6.89 -12.02
CA ARG A 508 -27.04 7.03 -10.89
C ARG A 508 -26.40 6.67 -9.56
N GLU A 509 -25.54 5.66 -9.51
CA GLU A 509 -24.78 5.36 -8.29
C GLU A 509 -23.85 6.51 -7.90
N TRP A 510 -23.28 7.23 -8.88
CA TRP A 510 -22.45 8.40 -8.60
C TRP A 510 -23.29 9.55 -8.03
N ILE A 511 -24.51 9.75 -8.55
CA ILE A 511 -25.43 10.81 -8.11
C ILE A 511 -25.85 10.61 -6.64
N LYS A 512 -26.05 9.35 -6.19
CA LYS A 512 -26.40 9.06 -4.79
C LYS A 512 -25.41 9.64 -3.78
N ASP A 513 -24.13 9.67 -4.16
CA ASP A 513 -23.03 10.19 -3.34
C ASP A 513 -22.55 11.58 -3.78
N ALA A 514 -23.24 12.24 -4.72
CA ALA A 514 -22.85 13.55 -5.21
C ALA A 514 -23.06 14.63 -4.15
N ALA A 515 -22.18 15.64 -4.14
CA ALA A 515 -22.31 16.76 -3.22
C ALA A 515 -23.65 17.51 -3.43
N PRO A 516 -24.22 18.14 -2.38
CA PRO A 516 -25.46 18.89 -2.50
C PRO A 516 -25.35 20.02 -3.52
N GLY A 517 -26.45 20.32 -4.22
CA GLY A 517 -26.50 21.41 -5.20
C GLY A 517 -26.25 21.00 -6.65
N LEU A 518 -26.14 19.70 -6.93
CA LEU A 518 -26.00 19.17 -8.29
C LEU A 518 -27.17 19.64 -9.20
N PRO A 519 -26.92 20.40 -10.28
CA PRO A 519 -27.97 20.90 -11.15
C PRO A 519 -28.79 19.78 -11.79
N LEU A 520 -30.12 19.96 -11.89
CA LEU A 520 -31.03 18.97 -12.50
C LEU A 520 -30.62 18.53 -13.91
N ALA A 521 -30.04 19.46 -14.70
CA ALA A 521 -29.58 19.16 -16.06
C ALA A 521 -28.47 18.11 -16.10
N VAL A 522 -27.60 18.08 -15.08
CA VAL A 522 -26.47 17.13 -15.01
C VAL A 522 -26.82 15.88 -14.20
N GLN A 523 -28.04 15.73 -13.69
CA GLN A 523 -28.50 14.48 -13.05
C GLN A 523 -28.79 13.37 -14.07
N GLN A 524 -28.80 13.68 -15.36
CA GLN A 524 -28.87 12.69 -16.44
C GLN A 524 -27.57 12.73 -17.21
N LEU A 525 -27.05 11.55 -17.58
CA LEU A 525 -25.75 11.47 -18.26
C LEU A 525 -25.76 12.20 -19.61
N VAL A 526 -26.91 12.22 -20.29
CA VAL A 526 -27.14 12.95 -21.55
C VAL A 526 -26.93 14.46 -21.41
N GLY A 527 -27.07 15.02 -20.20
CA GLY A 527 -26.88 16.44 -19.94
C GLY A 527 -25.42 16.88 -19.74
N ILE A 528 -24.47 15.93 -19.78
CA ILE A 528 -23.04 16.20 -19.62
C ILE A 528 -22.37 16.25 -20.99
N ASN A 529 -21.71 17.37 -21.28
CA ASN A 529 -20.87 17.50 -22.45
C ASN A 529 -19.39 17.57 -22.05
N LEU A 530 -18.64 16.49 -22.24
CA LEU A 530 -17.22 16.43 -21.87
C LEU A 530 -16.33 17.37 -22.69
N ASP A 531 -16.79 17.82 -23.86
CA ASP A 531 -16.06 18.82 -24.66
C ASP A 531 -16.15 20.23 -24.05
N ASP A 532 -17.14 20.49 -23.19
CA ASP A 532 -17.29 21.76 -22.47
C ASP A 532 -16.53 21.73 -21.13
N ARG A 533 -15.23 22.07 -21.20
CA ARG A 533 -14.36 22.07 -20.02
C ARG A 533 -14.83 23.00 -18.90
N SER A 534 -15.45 24.14 -19.23
CA SER A 534 -15.92 25.08 -18.20
C SER A 534 -17.11 24.49 -17.45
N GLN A 535 -18.07 23.87 -18.17
CA GLN A 535 -19.15 23.12 -17.54
C GLN A 535 -18.60 22.00 -16.65
N CYS A 536 -17.63 21.23 -17.14
CA CYS A 536 -17.04 20.12 -16.40
C CYS A 536 -16.31 20.58 -15.13
N ASP A 537 -15.36 21.51 -15.25
CA ASP A 537 -14.50 21.93 -14.14
C ASP A 537 -15.26 22.70 -13.05
N GLU A 538 -16.28 23.49 -13.42
CA GLU A 538 -17.00 24.36 -12.48
C GLU A 538 -18.32 23.74 -11.98
N MET A 539 -19.04 22.97 -12.80
CA MET A 539 -20.40 22.52 -12.48
C MET A 539 -20.54 21.01 -12.27
N VAL A 540 -19.66 20.18 -12.84
CA VAL A 540 -19.78 18.71 -12.77
C VAL A 540 -18.77 18.13 -11.78
N TYR A 541 -17.47 18.30 -12.04
CA TYR A 541 -16.39 17.65 -11.29
C TYR A 541 -16.37 17.96 -9.78
N PRO A 542 -16.67 19.19 -9.31
CA PRO A 542 -16.70 19.47 -7.88
C PRO A 542 -17.70 18.60 -7.10
N HIS A 543 -18.81 18.21 -7.73
CA HIS A 543 -19.85 17.40 -7.09
C HIS A 543 -19.50 15.91 -7.01
N PHE A 544 -18.65 15.42 -7.92
CA PHE A 544 -18.25 14.01 -7.98
C PHE A 544 -16.85 13.73 -7.39
N ARG A 545 -16.07 14.78 -7.08
CA ARG A 545 -14.69 14.65 -6.57
C ARG A 545 -14.57 13.71 -5.37
N TYR A 546 -15.52 13.80 -4.43
CA TYR A 546 -15.56 12.98 -3.22
C TYR A 546 -16.71 11.96 -3.22
N ALA A 547 -17.44 11.83 -4.33
CA ALA A 547 -18.56 10.91 -4.43
C ALA A 547 -18.02 9.47 -4.43
N LYS A 548 -18.33 8.70 -3.40
CA LYS A 548 -17.82 7.32 -3.25
C LYS A 548 -18.16 6.47 -4.48
N GLY A 549 -19.39 6.52 -4.99
CA GLY A 549 -19.77 5.80 -6.21
C GLY A 549 -18.89 6.10 -7.45
N ALA A 550 -18.47 7.35 -7.64
CA ALA A 550 -17.58 7.73 -8.73
C ALA A 550 -16.15 7.21 -8.52
N ILE A 551 -15.65 7.32 -7.28
CA ILE A 551 -14.34 6.79 -6.88
C ILE A 551 -14.29 5.27 -7.03
N ASP A 552 -15.34 4.57 -6.58
CA ASP A 552 -15.44 3.11 -6.69
C ASP A 552 -15.39 2.66 -8.14
N TYR A 553 -16.11 3.36 -9.02
CA TYR A 553 -16.08 3.09 -10.45
C TYR A 553 -14.69 3.27 -11.04
N PHE A 554 -14.05 4.40 -10.74
CA PHE A 554 -12.69 4.71 -11.21
C PHE A 554 -11.70 3.63 -10.76
N LEU A 555 -11.75 3.24 -9.49
CA LEU A 555 -10.88 2.20 -8.94
C LEU A 555 -11.15 0.83 -9.56
N ALA A 556 -12.41 0.43 -9.66
CA ALA A 556 -12.80 -0.91 -10.11
C ALA A 556 -12.59 -1.15 -11.60
N HIS A 557 -12.64 -0.10 -12.44
CA HIS A 557 -12.56 -0.23 -13.90
C HIS A 557 -11.25 0.29 -14.51
N ILE A 558 -10.56 1.22 -13.84
CA ILE A 558 -9.36 1.86 -14.39
C ILE A 558 -8.11 1.49 -13.58
N VAL A 559 -8.14 1.69 -12.25
CA VAL A 559 -6.93 1.50 -11.42
C VAL A 559 -6.65 0.03 -11.15
N PHE A 560 -7.54 -0.69 -10.48
CA PHE A 560 -7.29 -2.08 -10.07
C PHE A 560 -7.10 -3.04 -11.25
N PRO A 561 -7.89 -2.98 -12.35
CA PRO A 561 -7.65 -3.88 -13.49
C PRO A 561 -6.27 -3.72 -14.10
N LYS A 562 -5.70 -2.51 -14.08
CA LYS A 562 -4.37 -2.23 -14.59
C LYS A 562 -3.28 -2.60 -13.58
N GLU A 563 -3.40 -2.12 -12.34
CA GLU A 563 -2.29 -2.11 -11.37
C GLU A 563 -2.32 -3.31 -10.41
N MET A 564 -3.50 -3.83 -10.04
CA MET A 564 -3.62 -4.96 -9.10
C MET A 564 -3.35 -6.29 -9.79
N LYS A 565 -2.06 -6.57 -9.96
CA LYS A 565 -1.57 -7.82 -10.54
C LYS A 565 -0.64 -8.53 -9.57
N GLU A 566 -0.51 -9.84 -9.74
CA GLU A 566 0.43 -10.66 -8.99
C GLU A 566 1.43 -11.34 -9.92
N PHE A 567 2.58 -11.68 -9.36
CA PHE A 567 3.58 -12.53 -10.00
C PHE A 567 3.58 -13.90 -9.32
N PRO A 568 3.90 -14.97 -10.06
CA PRO A 568 3.91 -16.31 -9.48
C PRO A 568 5.02 -16.48 -8.44
N HIS A 569 6.20 -15.92 -8.70
CA HIS A 569 7.38 -16.12 -7.86
C HIS A 569 8.05 -14.80 -7.50
N LYS A 570 8.88 -14.83 -6.46
CA LYS A 570 9.75 -13.72 -6.08
C LYS A 570 11.14 -14.18 -5.66
N LEU A 571 12.09 -13.25 -5.70
CA LEU A 571 13.37 -13.34 -5.00
C LEU A 571 13.41 -12.26 -3.92
N SER A 572 13.85 -12.61 -2.72
CA SER A 572 13.83 -11.69 -1.58
C SER A 572 15.18 -11.63 -0.87
N ALA A 573 15.57 -10.45 -0.41
CA ALA A 573 16.76 -10.22 0.42
C ALA A 573 16.45 -9.18 1.52
N SER A 574 17.13 -9.25 2.66
CA SER A 574 16.78 -8.47 3.87
C SER A 574 18.02 -8.05 4.68
N GLY A 575 17.81 -7.40 5.83
CA GLY A 575 18.88 -7.06 6.78
C GLY A 575 19.76 -8.26 7.21
N TRP A 576 19.24 -9.50 7.13
CA TRP A 576 20.02 -10.72 7.35
C TRP A 576 21.16 -10.91 6.34
N ASP A 577 20.97 -10.48 5.10
CA ASP A 577 21.99 -10.58 4.05
C ASP A 577 23.09 -9.51 4.21
N ILE A 578 22.77 -8.38 4.82
CA ILE A 578 23.74 -7.31 5.13
C ILE A 578 24.56 -7.70 6.37
N GLY A 579 23.90 -8.29 7.37
CA GLY A 579 24.51 -8.74 8.62
C GLY A 579 25.28 -10.05 8.53
N GLU A 580 25.36 -10.66 7.34
CA GLU A 580 26.03 -11.94 7.10
C GLU A 580 27.50 -11.90 7.54
N ARG A 581 27.96 -12.98 8.18
CA ARG A 581 29.35 -13.09 8.64
C ARG A 581 30.33 -13.18 7.47
N LYS A 582 31.35 -12.31 7.48
CA LYS A 582 32.41 -12.21 6.47
C LYS A 582 33.80 -12.39 7.08
N PRO A 583 34.87 -12.59 6.26
CA PRO A 583 36.25 -12.64 6.74
C PRO A 583 36.69 -11.34 7.42
N HIS A 584 36.19 -10.21 6.94
CA HIS A 584 36.34 -8.89 7.55
C HIS A 584 35.04 -8.55 8.29
N PRO A 585 35.09 -8.11 9.55
CA PRO A 585 33.87 -7.94 10.34
C PRO A 585 32.98 -6.81 9.81
N THR A 586 31.70 -6.88 10.11
CA THR A 586 30.77 -5.74 10.01
C THR A 586 30.64 -5.10 11.38
N THR A 587 30.87 -3.79 11.45
CA THR A 587 30.78 -3.05 12.72
C THR A 587 29.88 -1.84 12.57
N GLY A 588 29.00 -1.61 13.54
CA GLY A 588 28.12 -0.45 13.51
C GLY A 588 27.71 0.02 14.89
N PHE A 589 26.92 1.08 14.92
CA PHE A 589 26.34 1.59 16.16
C PHE A 589 24.88 1.96 16.01
N SER A 590 24.19 1.97 17.13
CA SER A 590 22.85 2.53 17.28
C SER A 590 22.81 3.50 18.46
N GLY A 591 21.83 4.41 18.46
CA GLY A 591 21.53 5.26 19.61
C GLY A 591 21.17 4.48 20.88
N THR A 592 20.52 3.32 20.75
CA THR A 592 20.08 2.48 21.87
C THR A 592 20.39 1.00 21.62
N ASN A 593 20.12 0.15 22.61
CA ASN A 593 20.23 -1.30 22.48
C ASN A 593 18.87 -2.02 22.49
N ASP A 594 17.78 -1.30 22.20
CA ASP A 594 16.42 -1.83 22.25
C ASP A 594 16.14 -2.84 21.12
N SER A 595 16.74 -2.62 19.95
CA SER A 595 16.62 -3.49 18.76
C SER A 595 17.44 -4.78 18.85
N ARG A 596 18.22 -5.01 19.91
CA ARG A 596 19.16 -6.15 20.03
C ARG A 596 18.53 -7.53 19.79
N VAL A 597 17.23 -7.68 20.08
CA VAL A 597 16.53 -8.96 19.93
C VAL A 597 16.19 -9.24 18.46
N VAL A 598 15.93 -8.20 17.67
CA VAL A 598 15.57 -8.31 16.24
C VAL A 598 16.79 -8.19 15.31
N LEU A 599 18.00 -8.01 15.85
CA LEU A 599 19.22 -8.09 15.05
C LEU A 599 19.41 -9.51 14.47
N PRO A 600 19.95 -9.64 13.24
CA PRO A 600 20.40 -10.91 12.68
C PRO A 600 21.32 -11.65 13.65
N LEU A 601 21.25 -12.99 13.66
CA LEU A 601 22.01 -13.81 14.61
C LEU A 601 23.53 -13.70 14.48
N ASP A 602 24.02 -13.32 13.30
CA ASP A 602 25.44 -13.12 13.04
C ASP A 602 25.97 -11.78 13.59
N ILE A 603 25.08 -10.87 14.01
CA ILE A 603 25.44 -9.59 14.65
C ILE A 603 25.23 -9.69 16.15
N ARG A 604 26.31 -9.42 16.90
CA ARG A 604 26.29 -9.35 18.36
C ARG A 604 26.19 -7.91 18.83
N GLN A 605 25.27 -7.64 19.75
CA GLN A 605 25.28 -6.40 20.52
C GLN A 605 26.44 -6.45 21.53
N LEU A 606 27.40 -5.53 21.43
CA LEU A 606 28.48 -5.35 22.39
C LEU A 606 28.16 -4.16 23.29
N ASP A 607 27.68 -4.47 24.49
CA ASP A 607 27.48 -3.48 25.55
C ASP A 607 28.84 -3.28 26.28
N LEU A 608 29.41 -2.07 26.20
CA LEU A 608 30.65 -1.71 26.88
C LEU A 608 30.32 -1.22 28.30
N GLU A 609 31.14 -1.57 29.30
CA GLU A 609 30.93 -1.16 30.71
C GLU A 609 30.78 0.37 30.85
N ASP A 610 31.62 1.13 30.14
CA ASP A 610 31.58 2.59 30.10
C ASP A 610 30.31 3.16 29.45
N GLN A 611 29.46 2.33 28.84
CA GLN A 611 28.22 2.70 28.16
C GLN A 611 26.96 2.13 28.84
N GLU A 612 27.08 1.34 29.92
CA GLU A 612 25.89 0.81 30.63
C GLU A 612 25.02 1.93 31.21
N HIS A 613 25.65 3.02 31.65
CA HIS A 613 24.96 4.18 32.21
C HIS A 613 24.24 5.03 31.16
N THR A 614 24.50 4.82 29.87
CA THR A 614 24.01 5.64 28.74
C THR A 614 22.49 5.63 28.65
N ASN A 615 21.86 4.45 28.82
CA ASN A 615 20.40 4.31 28.88
C ASN A 615 19.80 5.02 30.10
N ALA A 616 20.46 4.92 31.26
CA ALA A 616 20.01 5.57 32.48
C ALA A 616 20.15 7.10 32.40
N LEU A 617 21.22 7.60 31.80
CA LEU A 617 21.47 9.03 31.60
C LEU A 617 20.42 9.67 30.68
N VAL A 618 20.02 8.98 29.62
CA VAL A 618 18.92 9.41 28.75
C VAL A 618 17.62 9.55 29.54
N LEU A 619 17.26 8.56 30.35
CA LEU A 619 16.06 8.61 31.18
C LEU A 619 16.15 9.69 32.26
N GLU A 620 17.31 9.85 32.90
CA GLU A 620 17.58 10.90 33.88
C GLU A 620 17.39 12.29 33.24
N ASN A 621 17.88 12.49 32.01
CA ASN A 621 17.71 13.73 31.27
C ASN A 621 16.25 14.06 30.99
N LEU A 622 15.44 13.05 30.64
CA LEU A 622 14.02 13.22 30.36
C LEU A 622 13.20 13.41 31.65
N LEU A 623 13.62 12.83 32.77
CA LEU A 623 12.96 12.97 34.08
C LEU A 623 13.36 14.25 34.86
N ARG A 624 14.19 15.12 34.28
CA ARG A 624 14.58 16.39 34.92
C ARG A 624 13.35 17.26 35.22
N PRO A 625 13.34 18.00 36.33
CA PRO A 625 12.23 18.89 36.71
C PRO A 625 11.99 20.05 35.73
N GLY A 626 12.93 20.33 34.82
CA GLY A 626 12.74 21.31 33.74
C GLY A 626 11.86 20.81 32.60
N ASN A 627 11.57 19.50 32.54
CA ASN A 627 10.69 18.91 31.54
C ASN A 627 9.26 18.86 32.08
N SER A 628 8.28 19.11 31.21
CA SER A 628 6.87 19.12 31.60
C SER A 628 5.99 18.45 30.56
N VAL A 629 4.72 18.27 30.92
CA VAL A 629 3.68 17.72 30.06
C VAL A 629 2.60 18.77 29.87
N GLU A 630 2.16 18.98 28.63
CA GLU A 630 1.03 19.84 28.30
C GLU A 630 0.00 19.02 27.51
N LEU A 631 -1.26 19.10 27.90
CA LEU A 631 -2.34 18.34 27.27
C LEU A 631 -2.94 19.16 26.13
N MET A 632 -3.04 18.58 24.94
CA MET A 632 -3.74 19.20 23.83
C MET A 632 -5.23 19.23 24.12
N THR A 633 -5.82 20.40 23.97
CA THR A 633 -7.25 20.57 24.21
C THR A 633 -8.01 19.89 23.07
N PRO A 634 -8.92 18.94 23.35
CA PRO A 634 -9.65 18.27 22.29
C PRO A 634 -10.52 19.28 21.54
N THR A 635 -10.45 19.21 20.20
CA THR A 635 -11.16 20.09 19.28
C THR A 635 -12.67 19.92 19.49
N ARG A 636 -13.30 20.88 20.17
CA ARG A 636 -14.77 20.92 20.36
C ARG A 636 -15.47 21.83 19.36
N GLU A 637 -14.71 22.67 18.66
CA GLU A 637 -15.24 23.58 17.65
C GLU A 637 -15.06 22.98 16.25
N PRO A 638 -16.15 22.81 15.48
CA PRO A 638 -16.06 22.33 14.10
C PRO A 638 -15.29 23.36 13.26
N GLY A 639 -14.11 22.98 12.76
CA GLY A 639 -13.31 23.78 11.81
C GLY A 639 -11.89 24.18 12.24
N LEU A 640 -11.49 23.96 13.50
CA LEU A 640 -10.10 24.19 13.95
C LEU A 640 -9.21 22.96 13.66
N SER A 641 -8.05 23.17 13.03
CA SER A 641 -7.12 22.07 12.71
C SER A 641 -6.25 21.68 13.90
N ASN A 642 -5.80 20.42 13.95
CA ASN A 642 -4.89 19.96 15.02
C ASN A 642 -3.56 20.73 14.98
N ALA A 643 -3.09 21.09 13.78
CA ALA A 643 -1.94 21.96 13.58
C ALA A 643 -2.12 23.34 14.25
N GLN A 644 -3.27 23.98 14.09
CA GLN A 644 -3.56 25.27 14.72
C GLN A 644 -3.58 25.15 16.24
N VAL A 645 -4.24 24.12 16.78
CA VAL A 645 -4.28 23.87 18.23
C VAL A 645 -2.86 23.69 18.80
N LEU A 646 -1.99 22.95 18.11
CA LEU A 646 -0.60 22.77 18.55
C LEU A 646 0.20 24.07 18.47
N LEU A 647 0.13 24.80 17.35
CA LEU A 647 0.88 26.04 17.17
C LEU A 647 0.43 27.13 18.16
N ASP A 648 -0.87 27.25 18.40
CA ASP A 648 -1.44 28.18 19.37
C ASP A 648 -1.02 27.82 20.80
N MET A 649 -1.05 26.52 21.14
CA MET A 649 -0.55 26.04 22.43
C MET A 649 0.92 26.44 22.61
N VAL A 650 1.78 26.11 21.64
CA VAL A 650 3.23 26.37 21.70
C VAL A 650 3.51 27.88 21.81
N ALA A 651 2.80 28.71 21.05
CA ALA A 651 2.95 30.17 21.08
C ALA A 651 2.50 30.80 22.41
N GLN A 652 1.59 30.15 23.15
CA GLN A 652 1.05 30.64 24.42
C GLN A 652 1.77 30.07 25.66
N MET A 653 2.76 29.20 25.48
CA MET A 653 3.51 28.62 26.60
C MET A 653 4.23 29.69 27.43
N LYS A 654 4.17 29.57 28.76
CA LYS A 654 4.78 30.54 29.70
C LYS A 654 6.29 30.69 29.53
N THR A 655 6.97 29.59 29.20
CA THR A 655 8.39 29.60 28.85
C THR A 655 8.51 29.53 27.33
N PRO A 656 9.31 30.40 26.69
CA PRO A 656 9.44 30.41 25.24
C PRO A 656 9.94 29.06 24.71
N THR A 657 9.15 28.44 23.85
CA THR A 657 9.49 27.20 23.15
C THR A 657 9.96 27.57 21.74
N ARG A 658 11.20 27.20 21.39
CA ARG A 658 11.87 27.62 20.15
C ARG A 658 12.03 26.48 19.14
N VAL A 659 11.72 25.27 19.55
CA VAL A 659 11.86 24.06 18.73
C VAL A 659 10.55 23.28 18.79
N ILE A 660 10.06 22.82 17.64
CA ILE A 660 8.97 21.84 17.54
C ILE A 660 9.54 20.59 16.88
N LEU A 661 9.38 19.47 17.56
CA LEU A 661 9.74 18.13 17.12
C LEU A 661 8.45 17.34 16.95
N ASP A 662 7.97 17.22 15.72
CA ASP A 662 6.72 16.51 15.41
C ASP A 662 6.93 14.99 15.29
N VAL A 663 7.50 14.38 16.34
CA VAL A 663 7.80 12.94 16.39
C VAL A 663 6.54 12.06 16.30
N GLY A 664 5.38 12.63 16.64
CA GLY A 664 4.09 11.94 16.64
C GLY A 664 3.28 12.14 15.37
N ALA A 665 3.80 12.90 14.39
CA ALA A 665 3.09 13.33 13.18
C ALA A 665 1.68 13.85 13.51
N GLN A 666 1.57 14.77 14.46
CA GLN A 666 0.30 15.34 14.92
C GLN A 666 -0.19 16.48 14.02
N ILE A 667 0.72 17.18 13.33
CA ILE A 667 0.35 18.19 12.34
C ILE A 667 0.08 17.44 11.03
N LEU A 668 -1.17 17.24 10.62
CA LEU A 668 -1.48 16.52 9.35
C LEU A 668 -1.84 17.47 8.20
N GLU A 669 -2.29 18.67 8.54
CA GLU A 669 -2.99 19.56 7.62
C GLU A 669 -2.05 20.49 6.83
N LEU A 670 -0.87 20.81 7.37
CA LEU A 670 0.08 21.77 6.82
C LEU A 670 1.40 21.11 6.41
N ASP A 671 1.98 21.44 5.25
CA ASP A 671 3.33 20.99 4.90
C ASP A 671 4.43 21.65 5.78
N ASN A 672 5.68 21.20 5.67
CA ASN A 672 6.78 21.70 6.52
C ASN A 672 7.01 23.21 6.37
N LEU A 673 6.84 23.74 5.16
CA LEU A 673 6.99 25.16 4.86
C LEU A 673 5.80 25.97 5.41
N GLU A 674 4.59 25.44 5.31
CA GLU A 674 3.36 26.03 5.84
C GLU A 674 3.40 26.08 7.37
N VAL A 675 3.88 25.03 8.04
CA VAL A 675 4.12 25.04 9.49
C VAL A 675 5.13 26.13 9.85
N ALA A 676 6.26 26.21 9.14
CA ALA A 676 7.28 27.23 9.37
C ALA A 676 6.72 28.65 9.19
N LYS A 677 5.93 28.88 8.14
CA LYS A 677 5.26 30.15 7.86
C LYS A 677 4.26 30.53 8.94
N GLU A 678 3.33 29.64 9.28
CA GLU A 678 2.26 29.95 10.25
C GLU A 678 2.83 30.13 11.66
N TRP A 679 3.82 29.31 12.04
CA TRP A 679 4.50 29.45 13.33
C TRP A 679 5.26 30.78 13.43
N LEU A 680 6.01 31.17 12.39
CA LEU A 680 6.69 32.47 12.36
C LEU A 680 5.71 33.64 12.44
N ARG A 681 4.53 33.51 11.81
CA ARG A 681 3.48 34.53 11.84
C ARG A 681 2.87 34.68 13.25
N ASN A 682 2.71 33.58 13.98
CA ASN A 682 2.11 33.57 15.31
C ASN A 682 3.08 34.07 16.41
N VAL A 683 4.39 34.08 16.16
CA VAL A 683 5.41 34.57 17.10
C VAL A 683 5.64 36.09 16.97
N ARG A 684 5.49 36.80 18.11
CA ARG A 684 5.63 38.26 18.20
C ARG A 684 7.08 38.72 17.94
N ASP A 685 7.25 39.84 17.23
CA ASP A 685 8.56 40.44 16.90
C ASP A 685 9.42 40.86 18.11
N THR A 686 8.83 40.92 19.31
CA THR A 686 9.50 41.31 20.56
C THR A 686 10.53 40.31 21.06
N GLU A 687 10.63 39.14 20.43
CA GLU A 687 11.42 37.98 20.87
C GLU A 687 12.78 37.82 20.18
N GLY A 688 13.16 38.74 19.29
CA GLY A 688 14.41 38.67 18.52
C GLY A 688 14.43 37.56 17.46
N THR A 689 13.31 36.87 17.25
CA THR A 689 13.14 35.78 16.28
C THR A 689 13.02 36.35 14.86
N GLN A 690 13.93 35.98 13.96
CA GLN A 690 13.99 36.51 12.59
C GLN A 690 13.69 35.49 11.49
N ALA A 691 13.85 34.19 11.79
CA ALA A 691 13.68 33.13 10.82
C ALA A 691 13.25 31.79 11.44
N VAL A 692 12.88 30.83 10.61
CA VAL A 692 12.58 29.44 10.97
C VAL A 692 13.40 28.49 10.12
N VAL A 693 14.06 27.54 10.76
CA VAL A 693 14.74 26.41 10.10
C VAL A 693 13.74 25.27 9.95
N PHE A 694 13.64 24.71 8.75
CA PHE A 694 12.79 23.56 8.42
C PHE A 694 13.49 22.71 7.34
N VAL A 695 12.95 21.53 7.04
CA VAL A 695 13.42 20.68 5.93
C VAL A 695 12.42 20.78 4.77
N ASP A 696 12.92 21.05 3.57
CA ASP A 696 12.12 21.14 2.35
C ASP A 696 11.79 19.76 1.75
N ASP A 697 11.01 19.73 0.67
CA ASP A 697 10.62 18.50 -0.03
C ASP A 697 11.79 17.75 -0.68
N ASN A 698 12.98 18.37 -0.75
CA ASN A 698 14.19 17.77 -1.30
C ASN A 698 15.11 17.19 -0.19
N ASP A 699 14.63 17.05 1.04
CA ASP A 699 15.42 16.68 2.23
C ASP A 699 16.59 17.65 2.49
N GLU A 700 16.47 18.94 2.12
CA GLU A 700 17.47 19.98 2.41
C GLU A 700 17.03 20.87 3.59
N LEU A 701 17.98 21.16 4.48
CA LEU A 701 17.77 22.12 5.57
C LEU A 701 17.71 23.54 5.00
N CYS A 702 16.54 24.17 5.10
CA CYS A 702 16.26 25.51 4.63
C CYS A 702 15.93 26.46 5.78
N VAL A 703 16.05 27.77 5.51
CA VAL A 703 15.69 28.85 6.42
C VAL A 703 14.70 29.76 5.75
N LEU A 704 13.57 30.02 6.42
CA LEU A 704 12.54 30.99 6.04
C LEU A 704 12.66 32.24 6.90
N ASP A 705 12.88 33.41 6.32
CA ASP A 705 12.90 34.69 7.04
C ASP A 705 11.52 35.38 7.13
N ARG A 706 11.40 36.43 7.94
CA ARG A 706 10.17 37.24 8.08
C ARG A 706 9.72 37.96 6.80
N LYS A 707 10.58 38.08 5.78
CA LYS A 707 10.24 38.67 4.49
C LYS A 707 9.72 37.62 3.49
N GLY A 708 9.75 36.34 3.87
CA GLY A 708 9.31 35.23 3.03
C GLY A 708 10.40 34.67 2.12
N PHE A 709 11.68 35.04 2.32
CA PHE A 709 12.79 34.46 1.56
C PHE A 709 13.18 33.10 2.13
N ILE A 710 13.45 32.15 1.23
CA ILE A 710 13.86 30.79 1.54
C ILE A 710 15.26 30.56 0.94
N GLU A 711 16.20 30.08 1.75
CA GLU A 711 17.55 29.71 1.32
C GLU A 711 18.08 28.48 2.07
N PRO A 712 19.01 27.69 1.49
CA PRO A 712 19.67 26.60 2.20
C PRO A 712 20.46 27.09 3.41
N LEU A 713 20.30 26.41 4.56
CA LEU A 713 20.93 26.78 5.83
C LEU A 713 22.45 26.90 5.71
N GLN A 714 23.10 26.05 4.90
CA GLN A 714 24.57 26.01 4.78
C GLN A 714 25.19 27.29 4.23
N ILE A 715 24.47 28.02 3.38
CA ILE A 715 24.95 29.27 2.78
C ILE A 715 24.32 30.51 3.43
N SER A 716 23.37 30.28 4.34
CA SER A 716 22.67 31.33 5.06
C SER A 716 23.52 31.94 6.18
N PRO A 717 23.43 33.26 6.44
CA PRO A 717 24.02 33.87 7.63
C PRO A 717 23.50 33.24 8.94
N TYR A 718 22.28 32.69 8.92
CA TYR A 718 21.62 32.07 10.07
C TYR A 718 22.30 30.80 10.58
N LEU A 719 23.16 30.13 9.79
CA LEU A 719 23.97 28.99 10.26
C LEU A 719 24.79 29.31 11.52
N THR A 720 25.27 30.55 11.61
CA THR A 720 26.05 31.04 12.76
C THR A 720 25.21 31.79 13.80
N GLN A 721 23.92 32.00 13.51
CA GLN A 721 22.98 32.79 14.31
C GLN A 721 21.69 32.00 14.60
N LEU A 722 21.84 30.71 14.92
CA LEU A 722 20.72 29.84 15.26
C LEU A 722 19.95 30.32 16.49
N ASP A 723 20.54 31.19 17.32
CA ASP A 723 19.88 31.83 18.46
C ASP A 723 18.71 32.74 18.06
N MET A 724 18.69 33.24 16.82
CA MET A 724 17.60 34.07 16.29
C MET A 724 16.52 33.26 15.54
N CYS A 725 16.65 31.93 15.48
CA CYS A 725 15.80 31.08 14.64
C CYS A 725 14.85 30.21 15.47
N LEU A 726 13.65 29.94 14.95
CA LEU A 726 12.87 28.78 15.38
C LEU A 726 13.33 27.55 14.61
N VAL A 727 13.07 26.35 15.12
CA VAL A 727 13.42 25.10 14.44
C VAL A 727 12.21 24.18 14.43
N TYR A 728 11.75 23.81 13.24
CA TYR A 728 10.71 22.80 13.04
C TYR A 728 11.32 21.57 12.37
N LEU A 729 11.16 20.41 12.99
CA LEU A 729 11.52 19.12 12.41
C LEU A 729 10.29 18.21 12.46
N ASP A 730 9.95 17.63 11.31
CA ASP A 730 8.91 16.61 11.17
C ASP A 730 9.40 15.24 11.66
N GLU A 731 8.52 14.23 11.67
CA GLU A 731 8.84 12.88 12.12
C GLU A 731 10.11 12.31 11.45
N ALA A 732 10.25 12.43 10.12
CA ALA A 732 11.36 11.88 9.35
C ALA A 732 12.71 12.52 9.70
N HIS A 733 12.70 13.83 9.97
CA HIS A 733 13.91 14.64 10.12
C HIS A 733 14.28 14.91 11.57
N THR A 734 13.52 14.38 12.52
CA THR A 734 13.86 14.45 13.94
C THR A 734 15.07 13.57 14.33
N ARG A 735 15.44 12.58 13.51
CA ARG A 735 16.62 11.72 13.68
C ARG A 735 17.75 12.10 12.71
N GLY A 736 19.00 11.93 13.12
CA GLY A 736 20.19 12.12 12.27
C GLY A 736 20.62 13.59 12.02
N ILE A 737 19.71 14.56 12.18
CA ILE A 737 20.03 15.98 12.04
C ILE A 737 20.71 16.52 13.31
N ASP A 738 21.97 16.94 13.19
CA ASP A 738 22.75 17.53 14.28
C ASP A 738 22.85 19.06 14.12
N LEU A 739 21.89 19.79 14.71
CA LEU A 739 21.89 21.25 14.77
C LEU A 739 22.52 21.72 16.09
N LYS A 740 23.52 22.61 16.00
CA LYS A 740 24.17 23.24 17.17
C LYS A 740 23.29 24.32 17.78
N MET A 741 22.21 23.90 18.42
CA MET A 741 21.24 24.79 19.05
C MET A 741 21.75 25.39 20.38
N PRO A 742 21.32 26.61 20.75
CA PRO A 742 21.60 27.16 22.06
C PRO A 742 21.05 26.30 23.21
N ARG A 743 21.73 26.29 24.36
CA ARG A 743 21.35 25.45 25.51
C ARG A 743 20.08 25.89 26.24
N ASN A 744 19.69 27.15 26.08
CA ASN A 744 18.47 27.72 26.64
C ASN A 744 17.22 27.40 25.81
N TYR A 745 17.37 26.68 24.69
CA TYR A 745 16.22 26.30 23.87
C TYR A 745 15.38 25.24 24.58
N ARG A 746 14.07 25.43 24.48
CA ARG A 746 13.06 24.46 24.91
C ARG A 746 12.36 23.90 23.68
N ALA A 747 12.19 22.58 23.65
CA ALA A 747 11.56 21.86 22.55
C ALA A 747 10.17 21.34 22.93
N ALA A 748 9.17 21.57 22.09
CA ALA A 748 7.89 20.89 22.13
C ALA A 748 8.00 19.58 21.34
N VAL A 749 7.71 18.46 22.01
CA VAL A 749 7.72 17.12 21.41
C VAL A 749 6.30 16.60 21.37
N THR A 750 5.78 16.36 20.19
CA THR A 750 4.45 15.75 20.01
C THR A 750 4.50 14.25 20.22
N LEU A 751 3.44 13.66 20.77
CA LEU A 751 3.29 12.20 20.89
C LEU A 751 2.27 11.67 19.89
N GLY A 752 2.55 10.50 19.29
CA GLY A 752 1.68 9.83 18.32
C GLY A 752 1.56 8.33 18.58
N ALA A 753 0.58 7.68 17.97
CA ALA A 753 0.37 6.24 18.13
C ALA A 753 1.61 5.44 17.72
N ASN A 754 1.87 4.31 18.38
CA ASN A 754 3.02 3.42 18.10
C ASN A 754 4.40 4.08 18.28
N LEU A 755 4.50 5.21 18.99
CA LEU A 755 5.76 5.89 19.24
C LEU A 755 6.65 5.07 20.19
N THR A 756 7.79 4.59 19.69
CA THR A 756 8.77 3.85 20.47
C THR A 756 9.67 4.78 21.28
N LYS A 757 10.31 4.23 22.33
CA LYS A 757 11.25 4.95 23.19
C LYS A 757 12.39 5.54 22.36
N ASP A 758 12.93 4.78 21.42
CA ASP A 758 14.05 5.20 20.59
C ASP A 758 13.70 6.41 19.72
N ARG A 759 12.44 6.54 19.28
CA ARG A 759 11.99 7.70 18.48
C ARG A 759 11.77 8.92 19.37
N LEU A 760 11.28 8.71 20.59
CA LEU A 760 11.02 9.76 21.58
C LEU A 760 12.31 10.42 22.11
N VAL A 761 13.38 9.63 22.32
CA VAL A 761 14.62 10.12 22.92
C VAL A 761 15.33 11.06 21.94
N GLN A 762 15.21 12.38 22.15
CA GLN A 762 15.87 13.38 21.32
C GLN A 762 16.60 14.43 22.17
N GLY A 763 17.88 14.64 21.84
CA GLY A 763 18.70 15.71 22.39
C GLY A 763 19.41 15.41 23.71
N ASN A 764 20.53 16.11 23.93
CA ASN A 764 21.35 15.98 25.14
C ASN A 764 21.35 17.31 25.91
N GLY A 765 20.55 17.37 26.98
CA GLY A 765 20.65 18.41 28.00
C GLY A 765 19.80 19.68 27.81
N GLN A 766 18.93 19.75 26.81
CA GLN A 766 17.91 20.81 26.65
C GLN A 766 16.60 20.43 27.36
N ALA A 767 15.76 21.41 27.68
CA ALA A 767 14.46 21.16 28.32
C ALA A 767 13.39 20.82 27.27
N VAL A 768 12.50 19.90 27.59
CA VAL A 768 11.46 19.38 26.70
C VAL A 768 10.07 19.56 27.30
N VAL A 769 9.07 19.85 26.47
CA VAL A 769 7.66 19.78 26.83
C VAL A 769 6.96 18.77 25.95
N PHE A 770 6.36 17.75 26.56
CA PHE A 770 5.61 16.73 25.84
C PHE A 770 4.18 17.21 25.61
N CYS A 771 3.79 17.32 24.34
CA CYS A 771 2.46 17.69 23.90
C CYS A 771 1.65 16.40 23.68
N VAL A 772 0.66 16.15 24.54
CA VAL A 772 -0.09 14.88 24.57
C VAL A 772 -1.48 15.09 23.97
N SER A 773 -1.77 14.39 22.88
CA SER A 773 -3.11 14.37 22.29
C SER A 773 -4.10 13.53 23.11
N GLY A 774 -5.40 13.72 22.89
CA GLY A 774 -6.45 12.96 23.59
C GLY A 774 -6.33 11.45 23.38
N GLU A 775 -5.93 11.01 22.18
CA GLU A 775 -5.67 9.60 21.86
C GLU A 775 -4.59 9.01 22.80
N ILE A 776 -3.45 9.70 22.93
CA ILE A 776 -2.32 9.21 23.71
C ILE A 776 -2.61 9.28 25.21
N GLN A 777 -3.32 10.33 25.66
CA GLN A 777 -3.79 10.42 27.03
C GLN A 777 -4.63 9.20 27.42
N ASN A 778 -5.55 8.76 26.56
CA ASN A 778 -6.37 7.58 26.81
C ASN A 778 -5.52 6.30 26.84
N LYS A 779 -4.61 6.12 25.87
CA LYS A 779 -3.70 4.96 25.82
C LYS A 779 -2.82 4.83 27.07
N ILE A 780 -2.29 5.95 27.58
CA ILE A 780 -1.50 5.97 28.83
C ILE A 780 -2.38 5.55 30.02
N ARG A 781 -3.59 6.11 30.14
CA ARG A 781 -4.51 5.84 31.26
C ARG A 781 -5.05 4.42 31.29
N GLU A 782 -5.33 3.83 30.13
CA GLU A 782 -5.77 2.43 30.04
C GLU A 782 -4.70 1.44 30.51
N ARG A 783 -3.43 1.75 30.25
CA ARG A 783 -2.29 0.92 30.62
C ARG A 783 -1.92 1.07 32.09
N PHE A 784 -2.00 2.29 32.60
CA PHE A 784 -1.62 2.65 33.96
C PHE A 784 -2.83 3.27 34.68
N PRO A 785 -3.83 2.46 35.06
CA PRO A 785 -4.98 2.94 35.81
C PRO A 785 -4.51 3.42 37.18
N THR A 786 -4.52 4.74 37.41
CA THR A 786 -4.36 5.32 38.74
C THR A 786 -5.51 4.86 39.63
N SER A 787 -5.20 4.52 40.89
CA SER A 787 -6.22 4.20 41.91
C SER A 787 -7.30 5.29 41.95
N GLU A 788 -8.56 4.86 42.06
CA GLU A 788 -9.82 5.60 41.84
C GLU A 788 -10.02 6.91 42.64
N SER A 789 -9.04 7.40 43.38
CA SER A 789 -9.14 8.57 44.26
C SER A 789 -8.46 9.85 43.74
N SER A 790 -7.96 9.91 42.50
CA SER A 790 -7.43 11.17 41.94
C SER A 790 -7.64 11.32 40.43
N VAL A 791 -8.87 11.65 40.03
CA VAL A 791 -9.19 12.12 38.66
C VAL A 791 -8.40 13.40 38.29
N ASP A 792 -7.83 14.09 39.29
CA ASP A 792 -6.96 15.28 39.18
C ASP A 792 -5.45 14.98 39.09
N SER A 793 -5.00 13.70 39.08
CA SER A 793 -3.58 13.41 38.84
C SER A 793 -3.25 13.61 37.36
N GLY A 794 -2.49 14.67 37.05
CA GLY A 794 -2.01 14.95 35.70
C GLY A 794 -1.03 13.87 35.21
N ILE A 795 -0.94 13.68 33.89
CA ILE A 795 0.04 12.77 33.27
C ILE A 795 1.45 13.27 33.57
N ALA A 796 2.28 12.43 34.18
CA ALA A 796 3.68 12.73 34.44
C ALA A 796 4.57 12.27 33.27
N VAL A 797 5.79 12.81 33.20
CA VAL A 797 6.80 12.36 32.22
C VAL A 797 7.13 10.87 32.40
N SER A 798 7.09 10.36 33.63
CA SER A 798 7.29 8.93 33.92
C SER A 798 6.25 8.04 33.23
N ASP A 799 5.01 8.48 33.13
CA ASP A 799 3.92 7.71 32.53
C ASP A 799 4.10 7.62 31.00
N ILE A 800 4.55 8.71 30.39
CA ILE A 800 4.90 8.77 28.96
C ILE A 800 6.07 7.83 28.65
N LEU A 801 7.11 7.83 29.49
CA LEU A 801 8.26 6.94 29.33
C LEU A 801 7.86 5.47 29.50
N ALA A 802 7.06 5.14 30.52
CA ALA A 802 6.57 3.78 30.73
C ALA A 802 5.71 3.30 29.54
N TRP A 803 4.88 4.19 28.99
CA TRP A 803 4.09 3.90 27.79
C TRP A 803 4.98 3.66 26.56
N THR A 804 5.91 4.55 26.22
CA THR A 804 6.79 4.39 25.04
C THR A 804 7.73 3.17 25.14
N ILE A 805 8.20 2.81 26.35
CA ILE A 805 8.93 1.55 26.57
C ILE A 805 8.03 0.34 26.26
N THR A 806 6.77 0.39 26.68
CA THR A 806 5.79 -0.66 26.41
C THR A 806 5.50 -0.77 24.92
N GLU A 807 5.34 0.35 24.20
CA GLU A 807 5.17 0.36 22.74
C GLU A 807 6.40 -0.23 22.03
N THR A 808 7.61 0.03 22.52
CA THR A 808 8.85 -0.56 21.98
C THR A 808 8.84 -2.09 22.12
N TRP A 809 8.41 -2.62 23.27
CA TRP A 809 8.30 -4.06 23.46
C TRP A 809 7.22 -4.70 22.56
N LEU A 810 6.11 -4.00 22.34
CA LEU A 810 5.05 -4.46 21.43
C LEU A 810 5.49 -4.45 19.97
N ASP A 811 6.21 -3.41 19.54
CA ASP A 811 6.79 -3.32 18.19
C ASP A 811 7.78 -4.46 17.93
N VAL A 812 8.66 -4.74 18.90
CA VAL A 812 9.59 -5.87 18.84
C VAL A 812 8.83 -7.20 18.79
N LYS A 813 7.81 -7.39 19.65
CA LYS A 813 7.00 -8.61 19.65
C LYS A 813 6.33 -8.85 18.29
N ARG A 814 5.72 -7.82 17.71
CA ARG A 814 5.07 -7.86 16.38
C ARG A 814 6.05 -8.15 15.24
N SER A 815 7.30 -7.72 15.40
CA SER A 815 8.37 -7.89 14.41
C SER A 815 8.96 -9.31 14.37
N MET A 816 8.74 -10.14 15.40
CA MET A 816 9.42 -11.42 15.56
C MET A 816 9.09 -12.49 14.51
N PRO A 817 7.83 -12.68 14.05
CA PRO A 817 7.57 -13.66 13.00
C PRO A 817 8.17 -13.28 11.66
N LEU A 818 8.16 -11.98 11.32
CA LEU A 818 8.82 -11.48 10.12
C LEU A 818 10.33 -11.72 10.19
N TRP A 819 10.95 -11.39 11.32
CA TRP A 819 12.36 -11.69 11.62
C TRP A 819 12.68 -13.18 11.41
N ALA A 820 11.84 -14.07 11.94
CA ALA A 820 12.03 -15.51 11.86
C ALA A 820 11.89 -16.04 10.44
N MET A 821 10.92 -15.53 9.68
CA MET A 821 10.70 -15.88 8.27
C MET A 821 11.91 -15.49 7.42
N GLN A 822 12.36 -14.23 7.53
CA GLN A 822 13.54 -13.73 6.81
C GLN A 822 14.80 -14.50 7.18
N GLY A 823 15.01 -14.81 8.47
CA GLY A 823 16.18 -15.58 8.92
C GLY A 823 16.19 -17.03 8.42
N ARG A 824 15.03 -17.69 8.39
CA ARG A 824 14.90 -19.04 7.83
C ARG A 824 15.17 -19.06 6.33
N ARG A 825 14.67 -18.05 5.60
CA ARG A 825 14.96 -17.86 4.17
C ARG A 825 16.46 -17.66 3.94
N HIS A 826 17.10 -16.75 4.66
CA HIS A 826 18.53 -16.48 4.52
C HIS A 826 19.37 -17.75 4.74
N ARG A 827 19.07 -18.54 5.77
CA ARG A 827 19.77 -19.83 5.99
C ARG A 827 19.56 -20.84 4.87
N ARG A 828 18.34 -20.91 4.31
CA ARG A 828 18.07 -21.75 3.14
C ARG A 828 18.91 -21.30 1.95
N HIS A 829 18.95 -20.00 1.65
CA HIS A 829 19.75 -19.44 0.56
C HIS A 829 21.25 -19.75 0.75
N LYS A 830 21.76 -19.59 1.98
CA LYS A 830 23.15 -19.92 2.31
C LYS A 830 23.48 -21.39 2.09
N ALA A 831 22.60 -22.30 2.54
CA ALA A 831 22.77 -23.73 2.31
C ALA A 831 22.78 -24.09 0.82
N ILE A 832 21.97 -23.42 -0.01
CA ILE A 832 21.97 -23.59 -1.46
C ILE A 832 23.32 -23.12 -2.05
N LEU A 833 23.80 -21.93 -1.67
CA LEU A 833 25.08 -21.40 -2.13
C LEU A 833 26.26 -22.30 -1.75
N GLU A 834 26.30 -22.79 -0.51
CA GLU A 834 27.35 -23.72 -0.05
C GLU A 834 27.34 -25.03 -0.85
N GLN A 835 26.16 -25.56 -1.19
CA GLN A 835 26.04 -26.76 -2.03
C GLN A 835 26.51 -26.54 -3.46
N ILE A 836 26.30 -25.33 -4.02
CA ILE A 836 26.73 -24.96 -5.36
C ILE A 836 28.26 -24.77 -5.39
N HIS A 837 28.81 -24.02 -4.43
CA HIS A 837 30.25 -23.75 -4.34
C HIS A 837 31.07 -25.03 -4.13
N ASN A 838 30.54 -25.99 -3.36
CA ASN A 838 31.19 -27.30 -3.19
C ASN A 838 31.19 -28.18 -4.45
N LYS A 839 30.36 -27.87 -5.46
CA LYS A 839 30.22 -28.67 -6.68
C LYS A 839 31.05 -28.15 -7.85
N ARG A 840 31.36 -26.85 -7.96
CA ARG A 840 31.99 -26.25 -9.16
C ARG A 840 32.78 -24.96 -8.89
N GLU A 841 33.68 -24.64 -9.84
CA GLU A 841 34.45 -23.38 -9.95
C GLU A 841 33.76 -22.27 -10.78
N ALA A 842 32.59 -22.51 -11.42
CA ALA A 842 31.95 -21.54 -12.32
C ALA A 842 30.45 -21.36 -12.04
N GLY A 843 29.93 -20.17 -12.37
CA GLY A 843 28.69 -19.53 -11.88
C GLY A 843 27.35 -20.29 -11.97
N LEU A 844 26.30 -19.69 -11.42
CA LEU A 844 24.98 -20.32 -11.24
C LEU A 844 24.33 -20.77 -12.55
N THR A 845 23.85 -22.02 -12.59
CA THR A 845 22.95 -22.48 -13.67
C THR A 845 21.52 -21.98 -13.43
N LYS A 846 20.68 -22.05 -14.46
CA LYS A 846 19.25 -21.72 -14.33
C LYS A 846 18.55 -22.62 -13.30
N GLU A 847 18.77 -23.95 -13.33
CA GLU A 847 18.10 -24.86 -12.39
C GLU A 847 18.52 -24.60 -10.94
N GLU A 848 19.77 -24.20 -10.72
CA GLU A 848 20.28 -23.82 -9.39
C GLU A 848 19.71 -22.48 -8.91
N ALA A 849 19.58 -21.51 -9.83
CA ALA A 849 18.99 -20.21 -9.53
C ALA A 849 17.49 -20.31 -9.22
N ASP A 850 16.77 -21.22 -9.88
CA ASP A 850 15.35 -21.47 -9.62
C ASP A 850 15.09 -21.98 -8.17
N LEU A 851 16.08 -22.54 -7.47
CA LEU A 851 15.95 -22.97 -6.07
C LEU A 851 15.79 -21.80 -5.08
N PHE A 852 16.20 -20.60 -5.48
CA PHE A 852 16.06 -19.36 -4.70
C PHE A 852 14.68 -18.71 -4.86
N LEU A 853 13.87 -19.16 -5.83
CA LEU A 853 12.52 -18.64 -6.04
C LEU A 853 11.59 -19.03 -4.89
N GLU A 854 10.79 -18.06 -4.45
CA GLU A 854 9.72 -18.24 -3.47
C GLU A 854 8.37 -18.01 -4.14
N ASP A 855 7.31 -18.66 -3.66
CA ASP A 855 5.95 -18.36 -4.11
C ASP A 855 5.53 -16.98 -3.62
N GLU A 856 5.22 -16.08 -4.56
CA GLU A 856 4.72 -14.74 -4.25
C GLU A 856 3.19 -14.74 -4.16
N ALA A 857 2.53 -15.29 -5.18
CA ALA A 857 1.09 -15.39 -5.21
C ALA A 857 0.57 -16.46 -4.25
N ARG A 858 -0.12 -16.03 -3.19
CA ARG A 858 -0.82 -16.91 -2.24
C ARG A 858 -2.32 -16.84 -2.44
N SER A 859 -2.94 -18.01 -2.59
CA SER A 859 -4.39 -18.12 -2.73
C SER A 859 -5.14 -17.69 -1.46
N LEU A 860 -6.40 -17.30 -1.62
CA LEU A 860 -7.33 -16.98 -0.53
C LEU A 860 -7.44 -18.15 0.45
N ASN A 861 -7.40 -19.39 -0.06
CA ASN A 861 -7.42 -20.60 0.78
C ASN A 861 -6.16 -20.70 1.66
N ALA A 862 -4.99 -20.40 1.10
CA ALA A 862 -3.75 -20.40 1.87
C ALA A 862 -3.70 -19.29 2.93
N ARG A 863 -4.35 -18.15 2.67
CA ARG A 863 -4.35 -16.97 3.57
C ARG A 863 -5.37 -17.05 4.69
N TYR A 864 -6.61 -17.44 4.40
CA TYR A 864 -7.74 -17.19 5.31
C TYR A 864 -8.47 -18.42 5.81
N ARG A 865 -8.27 -19.59 5.18
CA ARG A 865 -8.97 -20.80 5.60
C ARG A 865 -8.52 -21.17 7.01
N PRO A 866 -9.45 -21.42 7.97
CA PRO A 866 -9.10 -21.85 9.31
C PRO A 866 -8.25 -23.13 9.24
N ARG A 867 -7.10 -23.12 9.91
CA ARG A 867 -6.27 -24.30 10.10
C ARG A 867 -6.14 -24.51 11.60
N HIS A 868 -6.61 -25.66 12.10
CA HIS A 868 -6.22 -26.11 13.43
C HIS A 868 -4.76 -26.52 13.33
N ASP A 869 -3.88 -25.61 13.71
CA ASP A 869 -2.47 -25.68 13.35
C ASP A 869 -1.79 -26.80 14.13
N THR A 870 -1.59 -27.94 13.47
CA THR A 870 -0.67 -29.00 13.90
C THR A 870 0.78 -28.68 13.52
N SER A 871 1.03 -27.55 12.83
CA SER A 871 2.33 -27.25 12.23
C SER A 871 3.32 -26.53 13.16
N LEU A 872 2.85 -25.66 14.06
CA LEU A 872 3.70 -25.10 15.12
C LEU A 872 4.11 -26.18 16.14
N GLU A 873 3.23 -27.14 16.43
CA GLU A 873 3.54 -28.28 17.29
C GLU A 873 4.53 -29.27 16.63
N GLN A 874 4.54 -29.40 15.31
CA GLN A 874 5.49 -30.30 14.62
C GLN A 874 6.93 -29.75 14.57
N CYS A 875 7.14 -28.43 14.61
CA CYS A 875 8.48 -27.86 14.80
C CYS A 875 8.99 -27.94 16.24
N THR A 876 8.12 -28.16 17.24
CA THR A 876 8.52 -28.28 18.64
C THR A 876 9.02 -29.66 19.06
N VAL A 877 8.84 -30.71 18.23
CA VAL A 877 9.09 -32.11 18.67
C VAL A 877 10.35 -32.74 18.06
N GLN A 878 11.11 -32.03 17.21
CA GLN A 878 12.46 -32.48 16.83
C GLN A 878 13.51 -31.81 17.73
N ASN A 879 14.18 -32.64 18.55
CA ASN A 879 15.11 -32.33 19.65
C ASN A 879 16.40 -31.53 19.31
N ASN A 880 16.37 -30.59 18.36
CA ASN A 880 17.42 -29.58 18.12
C ASN A 880 16.72 -28.26 17.73
N ALA A 881 16.21 -27.52 18.71
CA ALA A 881 15.60 -26.21 18.44
C ALA A 881 16.65 -25.27 17.83
N ASP A 882 16.44 -24.86 16.58
CA ASP A 882 17.36 -23.96 15.91
C ASP A 882 17.36 -22.57 16.60
N PRO A 883 18.44 -21.76 16.48
CA PRO A 883 18.55 -20.51 17.23
C PRO A 883 17.42 -19.49 16.96
N ILE A 884 16.77 -19.56 15.79
CA ILE A 884 15.61 -18.68 15.49
C ILE A 884 14.42 -19.10 16.34
N THR A 885 14.12 -20.40 16.40
CA THR A 885 13.02 -20.93 17.21
C THR A 885 13.24 -20.66 18.70
N VAL A 886 14.46 -20.83 19.21
CA VAL A 886 14.81 -20.51 20.60
C VAL A 886 14.55 -19.04 20.94
N ARG A 887 14.90 -18.12 20.03
CA ARG A 887 14.63 -16.69 20.25
C ARG A 887 13.14 -16.35 20.17
N CYS A 888 12.39 -16.97 19.25
CA CYS A 888 10.94 -16.78 19.15
C CYS A 888 10.21 -17.25 20.43
N MET A 889 10.68 -18.34 21.05
CA MET A 889 10.11 -18.86 22.31
C MET A 889 10.24 -17.90 23.50
N GLN A 890 11.11 -16.89 23.43
CA GLN A 890 11.20 -15.84 24.45
C GLN A 890 9.96 -14.94 24.47
N PHE A 891 9.16 -14.95 23.41
CA PHE A 891 7.92 -14.19 23.27
C PHE A 891 6.72 -15.12 23.40
N LYS A 892 5.87 -14.90 24.43
CA LYS A 892 4.61 -15.63 24.58
C LYS A 892 3.57 -15.12 23.57
N ASP A 893 2.72 -16.01 23.07
CA ASP A 893 1.57 -15.70 22.20
C ASP A 893 1.93 -14.94 20.91
N LEU A 894 2.90 -15.44 20.15
CA LEU A 894 3.16 -14.96 18.78
C LEU A 894 2.04 -15.48 17.86
N ARG A 895 1.32 -14.59 17.16
CA ARG A 895 0.21 -14.96 16.27
C ARG A 895 0.68 -14.87 14.81
N PRO A 896 0.82 -15.99 14.08
CA PRO A 896 1.42 -15.98 12.75
C PRO A 896 0.70 -15.12 11.69
N ASN A 897 -0.64 -15.01 11.77
CA ASN A 897 -1.44 -14.47 10.66
C ASN A 897 -1.76 -12.97 10.77
N ALA A 898 -1.94 -12.41 11.97
CA ALA A 898 -2.19 -10.97 12.14
C ALA A 898 -0.94 -10.13 11.84
N GLU A 899 0.24 -10.74 12.01
CA GLU A 899 1.54 -10.06 11.94
C GLU A 899 2.08 -10.00 10.48
N ALA A 900 1.49 -10.77 9.55
CA ALA A 900 1.76 -10.67 8.12
C ALA A 900 1.14 -9.41 7.44
N LEU A 901 0.26 -8.69 8.14
CA LEU A 901 -0.35 -7.46 7.63
C LEU A 901 0.60 -6.25 7.68
N GLN A 902 1.61 -6.31 8.55
CA GLN A 902 2.61 -5.25 8.74
C GLN A 902 3.81 -5.37 7.78
N GLU A 903 3.82 -6.38 6.92
CA GLU A 903 4.93 -6.63 6.00
C GLU A 903 4.93 -5.58 4.87
N GLU A 904 5.86 -4.64 4.97
CA GLU A 904 6.20 -3.68 3.94
C GLU A 904 7.43 -4.18 3.19
N GLN A 905 7.37 -4.21 1.85
CA GLN A 905 8.43 -4.72 1.01
C GLN A 905 8.82 -3.65 0.00
N GLU A 906 10.11 -3.41 -0.16
CA GLU A 906 10.61 -2.68 -1.32
C GLU A 906 10.52 -3.57 -2.55
N ARG A 907 9.58 -3.28 -3.45
CA ARG A 907 9.33 -4.07 -4.65
C ARG A 907 9.95 -3.39 -5.85
N GLU A 908 10.79 -4.14 -6.56
CA GLU A 908 11.27 -3.75 -7.88
C GLU A 908 10.59 -4.62 -8.91
N LEU A 909 9.67 -4.05 -9.70
CA LEU A 909 8.87 -4.77 -10.69
C LEU A 909 9.69 -5.14 -11.93
N SER A 910 9.37 -6.30 -12.53
CA SER A 910 9.84 -6.66 -13.87
C SER A 910 9.31 -5.67 -14.92
N PRO A 911 10.07 -5.33 -15.97
CA PRO A 911 9.56 -4.54 -17.10
C PRO A 911 8.28 -5.15 -17.69
N GLU A 912 7.26 -4.31 -17.90
CA GLU A 912 5.97 -4.69 -18.47
C GLU A 912 6.08 -4.89 -19.99
N ILE A 913 5.50 -5.97 -20.51
CA ILE A 913 5.31 -6.20 -21.95
C ILE A 913 3.80 -6.39 -22.16
N GLU A 914 3.12 -5.34 -22.60
CA GLU A 914 1.70 -5.39 -22.95
C GLU A 914 1.50 -6.23 -24.23
N GLN A 915 0.65 -7.25 -24.19
CA GLN A 915 0.21 -8.03 -25.35
C GLN A 915 -1.28 -7.78 -25.59
N GLU A 916 -1.63 -7.09 -26.68
CA GLU A 916 -3.02 -6.97 -27.14
C GLU A 916 -3.48 -8.25 -27.84
N ARG A 917 -4.72 -8.68 -27.54
CA ARG A 917 -5.37 -9.85 -28.15
C ARG A 917 -6.54 -9.37 -29.00
N GLU A 918 -6.51 -9.60 -30.31
CA GLU A 918 -7.63 -9.30 -31.21
C GLU A 918 -8.63 -10.47 -31.24
N ASP A 919 -9.91 -10.16 -31.03
CA ASP A 919 -11.01 -11.12 -31.16
C ASP A 919 -11.43 -11.30 -32.63
N GLN A 920 -11.27 -12.52 -33.15
CA GLN A 920 -11.65 -12.87 -34.51
C GLN A 920 -13.14 -13.25 -34.56
N ARG A 921 -13.98 -12.43 -35.22
CA ARG A 921 -15.41 -12.75 -35.41
C ARG A 921 -15.61 -13.84 -36.46
N PRO A 922 -16.68 -14.65 -36.38
CA PRO A 922 -17.01 -15.66 -37.39
C PRO A 922 -17.28 -15.01 -38.77
N PRO A 923 -17.07 -15.75 -39.88
CA PRO A 923 -17.40 -15.28 -41.22
C PRO A 923 -18.91 -15.06 -41.41
N PRO A 924 -19.35 -14.18 -42.34
CA PRO A 924 -20.77 -13.88 -42.57
C PRO A 924 -21.59 -15.12 -42.96
N ALA A 925 -22.71 -15.37 -42.27
CA ALA A 925 -23.64 -16.45 -42.59
C ALA A 925 -24.58 -16.11 -43.76
N GLN A 926 -25.08 -17.13 -44.47
CA GLN A 926 -26.07 -16.95 -45.54
C GLN A 926 -27.48 -16.79 -44.96
N PRO A 927 -28.26 -15.77 -45.38
CA PRO A 927 -29.62 -15.53 -44.87
C PRO A 927 -30.60 -16.63 -45.32
N ALA A 928 -31.54 -17.00 -44.45
CA ALA A 928 -32.64 -17.89 -44.79
C ALA A 928 -33.70 -17.17 -45.65
N SER A 929 -34.47 -17.92 -46.45
CA SER A 929 -35.61 -17.39 -47.19
C SER A 929 -36.83 -17.25 -46.26
N HIS A 930 -37.57 -16.15 -46.42
CA HIS A 930 -38.74 -15.84 -45.60
C HIS A 930 -40.05 -16.13 -46.32
N GLU A 931 -41.01 -16.71 -45.62
CA GLU A 931 -42.35 -17.01 -46.14
C GLU A 931 -43.40 -16.92 -45.02
N VAL A 932 -44.63 -16.56 -45.39
CA VAL A 932 -45.77 -16.59 -44.45
C VAL A 932 -46.49 -17.91 -44.57
N HIS A 933 -46.47 -18.71 -43.51
CA HIS A 933 -47.14 -20.02 -43.51
C HIS A 933 -48.66 -19.88 -43.56
N ARG A 934 -49.33 -20.80 -44.28
CA ARG A 934 -50.79 -20.78 -44.48
C ARG A 934 -51.58 -20.77 -43.16
N ASP A 935 -51.12 -21.52 -42.17
CA ASP A 935 -51.79 -21.61 -40.86
C ASP A 935 -51.70 -20.31 -40.06
N ILE A 936 -50.64 -19.49 -40.24
CA ILE A 936 -50.57 -18.15 -39.64
C ILE A 936 -51.54 -17.19 -40.33
N LEU A 937 -51.68 -17.30 -41.67
CA LEU A 937 -52.71 -16.56 -42.41
C LEU A 937 -54.13 -16.94 -41.94
N GLN A 938 -54.37 -18.22 -41.68
CA GLN A 938 -55.65 -18.69 -41.15
C GLN A 938 -55.91 -18.16 -39.74
N PHE A 939 -54.90 -18.20 -38.87
CA PHE A 939 -54.97 -17.62 -37.53
C PHE A 939 -55.33 -16.12 -37.54
N VAL A 940 -54.74 -15.32 -38.43
CA VAL A 940 -55.10 -13.89 -38.58
C VAL A 940 -56.57 -13.71 -38.99
N CYS A 941 -57.10 -14.60 -39.83
CA CYS A 941 -58.47 -14.53 -40.32
C CYS A 941 -59.52 -15.06 -39.32
N SER A 942 -59.23 -16.12 -38.55
CA SER A 942 -60.20 -16.79 -37.67
C SER A 942 -59.96 -16.56 -36.18
N GLY A 943 -58.77 -16.14 -35.77
CA GLY A 943 -58.34 -16.06 -34.36
C GLY A 943 -58.01 -17.42 -33.72
N GLU A 944 -58.10 -18.51 -34.48
CA GLU A 944 -57.92 -19.88 -33.96
C GLU A 944 -56.63 -20.52 -34.49
N LEU A 945 -55.85 -21.10 -33.58
CA LEU A 945 -54.62 -21.82 -33.89
C LEU A 945 -54.89 -23.28 -34.28
N ALA A 946 -54.29 -23.74 -35.38
CA ALA A 946 -54.47 -25.10 -35.87
C ALA A 946 -53.66 -26.12 -35.03
N ALA A 947 -54.34 -27.08 -34.39
CA ALA A 947 -53.67 -28.09 -33.56
C ALA A 947 -52.55 -28.83 -34.33
N ASN A 948 -51.36 -28.90 -33.74
CA ASN A 948 -50.15 -29.55 -34.28
C ASN A 948 -49.58 -28.94 -35.59
N SER A 949 -49.82 -27.66 -35.85
CA SER A 949 -49.21 -26.96 -37.00
C SER A 949 -47.68 -26.87 -36.88
N PRO A 950 -46.91 -27.10 -37.97
CA PRO A 950 -45.47 -26.82 -38.00
C PRO A 950 -45.15 -25.32 -38.12
N ALA A 951 -46.16 -24.46 -38.27
CA ALA A 951 -46.00 -23.03 -38.50
C ALA A 951 -45.48 -22.26 -37.29
N TYR A 952 -45.66 -22.81 -36.09
CA TYR A 952 -45.27 -22.18 -34.84
C TYR A 952 -44.85 -23.24 -33.81
N MET A 953 -44.16 -22.80 -32.77
CA MET A 953 -43.69 -23.64 -31.69
C MET A 953 -43.67 -22.86 -30.37
N PRO A 954 -43.65 -23.56 -29.22
CA PRO A 954 -43.33 -22.95 -27.93
C PRO A 954 -42.06 -22.08 -27.99
N ALA A 955 -42.10 -20.87 -27.40
CA ALA A 955 -41.04 -19.88 -27.52
C ALA A 955 -39.68 -20.41 -27.07
N TRP A 956 -39.60 -21.03 -25.90
CA TRP A 956 -38.35 -21.56 -25.34
C TRP A 956 -37.70 -22.64 -26.21
N ARG A 957 -38.49 -23.43 -26.96
CA ARG A 957 -37.95 -24.45 -27.88
C ARG A 957 -37.18 -23.84 -29.04
N SER A 958 -37.44 -22.58 -29.39
CA SER A 958 -36.67 -21.90 -30.44
C SER A 958 -35.22 -21.64 -30.07
N LEU A 959 -34.87 -21.70 -28.78
CA LEU A 959 -33.52 -21.44 -28.27
C LEU A 959 -32.66 -22.71 -28.10
N HIS A 960 -33.15 -23.89 -28.52
CA HIS A 960 -32.47 -25.18 -28.31
C HIS A 960 -31.06 -25.31 -28.95
N ASP A 961 -30.73 -24.46 -29.94
CA ASP A 961 -29.46 -24.43 -30.67
C ASP A 961 -28.57 -23.23 -30.27
N THR A 962 -28.86 -22.62 -29.12
CA THR A 962 -28.07 -21.54 -28.52
C THR A 962 -27.06 -22.05 -27.49
N SER A 963 -26.05 -21.25 -27.16
CA SER A 963 -25.10 -21.59 -26.09
C SER A 963 -25.77 -21.64 -24.71
N ALA A 964 -26.89 -20.93 -24.50
CA ALA A 964 -27.63 -20.99 -23.24
C ALA A 964 -28.21 -22.40 -23.00
N ALA A 965 -28.75 -23.04 -24.06
CA ALA A 965 -29.36 -24.37 -23.98
C ALA A 965 -28.37 -25.49 -23.60
N SER A 966 -27.06 -25.26 -23.69
CA SER A 966 -26.07 -26.22 -23.18
C SER A 966 -26.09 -26.34 -21.65
N SER A 967 -26.66 -25.35 -20.95
CA SER A 967 -26.68 -25.29 -19.48
C SER A 967 -28.01 -25.72 -18.86
N PHE A 968 -29.10 -25.74 -19.63
CA PHE A 968 -30.44 -26.05 -19.16
C PHE A 968 -31.32 -26.61 -20.28
N ASP A 969 -32.15 -27.61 -19.97
CA ASP A 969 -33.09 -28.18 -20.93
C ASP A 969 -34.33 -27.29 -21.08
N VAL A 970 -34.38 -26.55 -22.19
CA VAL A 970 -35.47 -25.62 -22.53
C VAL A 970 -36.85 -26.27 -22.63
N MET A 971 -36.92 -27.61 -22.73
CA MET A 971 -38.19 -28.34 -22.76
C MET A 971 -38.91 -28.35 -21.40
N GLN A 972 -38.20 -28.05 -20.30
CA GLN A 972 -38.78 -27.99 -18.95
C GLN A 972 -39.63 -26.74 -18.73
N PHE A 973 -39.41 -25.65 -19.49
CA PHE A 973 -40.23 -24.45 -19.35
C PHE A 973 -41.67 -24.73 -19.80
N SER A 974 -42.63 -24.47 -18.90
CA SER A 974 -44.04 -24.43 -19.29
C SER A 974 -44.24 -23.26 -20.25
N SER A 975 -44.72 -23.51 -21.46
CA SER A 975 -44.75 -22.48 -22.49
C SER A 975 -46.15 -22.21 -23.02
N ARG A 976 -46.63 -21.00 -22.77
CA ARG A 976 -47.88 -20.44 -23.29
C ARG A 976 -47.59 -19.45 -24.42
N LEU A 977 -46.40 -18.84 -24.43
CA LEU A 977 -45.91 -18.00 -25.51
C LEU A 977 -45.46 -18.84 -26.71
N LEU A 978 -45.89 -18.44 -27.91
CA LEU A 978 -45.53 -19.09 -29.16
C LEU A 978 -44.61 -18.20 -30.00
N VAL A 979 -43.83 -18.82 -30.88
CA VAL A 979 -43.03 -18.14 -31.92
C VAL A 979 -43.26 -18.82 -33.26
N THR A 980 -43.26 -18.06 -34.35
CA THR A 980 -43.38 -18.64 -35.70
C THR A 980 -42.10 -19.34 -36.14
N ALA A 981 -42.25 -20.30 -37.05
CA ALA A 981 -41.12 -20.97 -37.69
C ALA A 981 -40.27 -20.00 -38.54
N ASP A 982 -40.85 -18.92 -39.07
CA ASP A 982 -40.09 -17.87 -39.76
C ASP A 982 -39.33 -16.97 -38.78
N PHE A 983 -39.90 -16.60 -37.63
CA PHE A 983 -39.19 -15.86 -36.59
C PHE A 983 -37.91 -16.58 -36.16
N ARG A 984 -37.97 -17.91 -36.00
CA ARG A 984 -36.79 -18.73 -35.64
C ARG A 984 -35.75 -18.81 -36.77
N ARG A 985 -36.16 -18.91 -38.04
CA ARG A 985 -35.25 -19.17 -39.17
C ARG A 985 -34.65 -17.86 -39.69
N THR A 986 -33.42 -17.56 -39.29
CA THR A 986 -32.70 -16.34 -39.70
C THR A 986 -31.60 -16.60 -40.72
N VAL A 987 -30.84 -17.69 -40.55
CA VAL A 987 -29.71 -18.08 -41.41
C VAL A 987 -29.80 -19.56 -41.79
N ILE A 988 -29.09 -19.94 -42.86
CA ILE A 988 -28.89 -21.33 -43.25
C ILE A 988 -27.77 -21.90 -42.36
N ALA A 989 -28.08 -22.91 -41.54
CA ALA A 989 -27.11 -23.54 -40.66
C ALA A 989 -25.99 -24.21 -41.49
N ALA A 990 -24.73 -23.93 -41.17
CA ALA A 990 -23.59 -24.59 -41.79
C ALA A 990 -23.48 -26.05 -41.32
N GLU A 991 -23.11 -26.98 -42.22
CA GLU A 991 -22.98 -28.41 -41.92
C GLU A 991 -21.76 -28.76 -41.02
N GLU A 992 -20.94 -27.77 -40.64
CA GLU A 992 -19.80 -27.98 -39.74
C GLU A 992 -20.23 -28.15 -38.27
N LYS A 993 -19.46 -28.95 -37.52
CA LYS A 993 -19.86 -29.60 -36.25
C LYS A 993 -20.20 -28.68 -35.05
N GLN A 994 -20.23 -27.35 -35.17
CA GLN A 994 -20.52 -26.44 -34.05
C GLN A 994 -21.27 -25.17 -34.52
N TYR A 995 -22.47 -25.32 -35.09
CA TYR A 995 -23.38 -24.18 -35.28
C TYR A 995 -24.02 -23.75 -33.95
N THR A 996 -23.87 -22.48 -33.58
CA THR A 996 -24.52 -21.85 -32.42
C THR A 996 -25.31 -20.64 -32.90
N SER A 997 -26.60 -20.55 -32.56
CA SER A 997 -27.50 -19.53 -33.11
C SER A 997 -27.46 -18.17 -32.40
N ASP A 998 -26.63 -18.00 -31.35
CA ASP A 998 -26.59 -16.82 -30.46
C ASP A 998 -26.60 -15.47 -31.21
N SER A 999 -25.65 -15.25 -32.13
CA SER A 999 -25.51 -14.00 -32.88
C SER A 999 -26.56 -13.79 -33.97
N TYR A 1000 -27.40 -14.81 -34.23
CA TYR A 1000 -28.40 -14.81 -35.30
C TYR A 1000 -29.83 -14.76 -34.75
N GLN A 1001 -30.02 -14.59 -33.44
CA GLN A 1001 -31.34 -14.47 -32.83
C GLN A 1001 -32.00 -13.12 -33.18
N ARG A 1002 -33.29 -13.15 -33.51
CA ARG A 1002 -34.08 -11.92 -33.77
C ARG A 1002 -34.50 -11.25 -32.47
N PRO A 1003 -34.50 -9.91 -32.40
CA PRO A 1003 -35.14 -9.20 -31.29
C PRO A 1003 -36.65 -9.47 -31.28
N VAL A 1004 -37.22 -9.59 -30.09
CA VAL A 1004 -38.67 -9.75 -29.90
C VAL A 1004 -39.32 -8.39 -30.04
N GLN A 1005 -39.94 -8.13 -31.20
CA GLN A 1005 -40.50 -6.81 -31.53
C GLN A 1005 -41.97 -6.85 -31.93
N TRP A 1006 -42.38 -7.85 -32.68
CA TRP A 1006 -43.72 -7.95 -33.28
C TRP A 1006 -44.50 -9.09 -32.65
N ILE A 1007 -45.63 -8.77 -32.03
CA ILE A 1007 -46.44 -9.73 -31.26
C ILE A 1007 -47.87 -9.72 -31.79
N LEU A 1008 -48.42 -10.89 -32.10
CA LEU A 1008 -49.83 -11.07 -32.38
C LEU A 1008 -50.55 -11.59 -31.14
N THR A 1009 -51.71 -11.01 -30.82
CA THR A 1009 -52.62 -11.51 -29.78
C THR A 1009 -53.98 -11.84 -30.35
N SER A 1010 -54.59 -12.95 -29.92
CA SER A 1010 -55.96 -13.36 -30.31
C SER A 1010 -56.95 -13.21 -29.16
N LEU A 1011 -58.22 -13.00 -29.51
CA LEU A 1011 -59.37 -13.09 -28.60
C LEU A 1011 -60.29 -14.21 -29.04
N ARG A 1012 -60.72 -15.07 -28.10
CA ARG A 1012 -61.83 -16.01 -28.35
C ARG A 1012 -63.17 -15.28 -28.33
N SER A 1013 -64.09 -15.69 -29.21
CA SER A 1013 -65.42 -15.07 -29.33
C SER A 1013 -66.10 -14.97 -27.96
N HIS A 1014 -66.41 -13.73 -27.53
CA HIS A 1014 -67.02 -13.31 -26.25
C HIS A 1014 -66.10 -13.03 -25.04
N ALA A 1015 -64.79 -13.24 -25.11
CA ALA A 1015 -63.87 -12.91 -24.00
C ALA A 1015 -63.15 -11.55 -24.22
N CYS A 1016 -62.84 -10.85 -23.12
CA CYS A 1016 -61.93 -9.68 -23.12
C CYS A 1016 -60.46 -10.05 -22.88
N ALA A 1017 -60.20 -11.28 -22.40
CA ALA A 1017 -58.86 -11.78 -22.12
C ALA A 1017 -58.23 -12.42 -23.36
N VAL A 1018 -56.94 -12.13 -23.58
CA VAL A 1018 -56.13 -12.71 -24.66
C VAL A 1018 -56.00 -14.22 -24.47
N SER A 1019 -56.31 -14.98 -25.52
CA SER A 1019 -56.21 -16.45 -25.48
C SER A 1019 -54.85 -16.96 -25.91
N ASP A 1020 -54.27 -16.39 -26.97
CA ASP A 1020 -53.01 -16.84 -27.54
C ASP A 1020 -52.10 -15.63 -27.85
N MET A 1021 -50.80 -15.80 -27.63
CA MET A 1021 -49.77 -14.80 -27.89
C MET A 1021 -48.65 -15.43 -28.72
N ILE A 1022 -48.37 -14.85 -29.89
CA ILE A 1022 -47.35 -15.36 -30.81
C ILE A 1022 -46.41 -14.25 -31.28
N VAL A 1023 -45.10 -14.48 -31.17
CA VAL A 1023 -44.06 -13.60 -31.72
C VAL A 1023 -43.85 -13.96 -33.19
N VAL A 1024 -43.86 -12.95 -34.05
CA VAL A 1024 -43.72 -13.08 -35.51
C VAL A 1024 -42.48 -12.36 -36.02
N SER A 1025 -42.00 -12.72 -37.21
CA SER A 1025 -40.89 -12.00 -37.82
C SER A 1025 -41.30 -10.62 -38.35
N PRO A 1026 -40.35 -9.69 -38.55
CA PRO A 1026 -40.65 -8.42 -39.23
C PRO A 1026 -41.22 -8.63 -40.65
N TYR A 1027 -40.80 -9.69 -41.35
CA TYR A 1027 -41.33 -10.05 -42.66
C TYR A 1027 -42.80 -10.47 -42.57
N GLU A 1028 -43.13 -11.39 -41.67
CA GLU A 1028 -44.52 -11.82 -41.44
C GLU A 1028 -45.40 -10.66 -40.98
N ALA A 1029 -44.90 -9.80 -40.07
CA ALA A 1029 -45.61 -8.63 -39.60
C ALA A 1029 -45.97 -7.67 -40.76
N ASN A 1030 -45.03 -7.42 -41.68
CA ASN A 1030 -45.25 -6.58 -42.86
C ASN A 1030 -46.28 -7.18 -43.82
N GLU A 1031 -46.12 -8.45 -44.20
CA GLU A 1031 -47.01 -9.13 -45.16
C GLU A 1031 -48.44 -9.32 -44.62
N LEU A 1032 -48.58 -9.56 -43.31
CA LEU A 1032 -49.87 -9.77 -42.66
C LEU A 1032 -50.59 -8.46 -42.32
N LEU A 1033 -49.89 -7.32 -42.27
CA LEU A 1033 -50.42 -6.04 -41.80
C LEU A 1033 -51.76 -5.64 -42.43
N PRO A 1034 -51.97 -5.71 -43.76
CA PRO A 1034 -53.24 -5.31 -44.38
C PRO A 1034 -54.42 -6.17 -43.91
N ARG A 1035 -54.19 -7.45 -43.63
CA ARG A 1035 -55.22 -8.39 -43.17
C ARG A 1035 -55.48 -8.22 -41.68
N ILE A 1036 -54.45 -7.99 -40.88
CA ILE A 1036 -54.57 -7.73 -39.44
C ILE A 1036 -55.38 -6.45 -39.18
N ALA A 1037 -55.14 -5.39 -39.97
CA ALA A 1037 -55.89 -4.14 -39.87
C ALA A 1037 -57.40 -4.31 -40.09
N GLN A 1038 -57.82 -5.36 -40.81
CA GLN A 1038 -59.23 -5.69 -41.07
C GLN A 1038 -59.78 -6.79 -40.15
N SER A 1039 -58.92 -7.46 -39.37
CA SER A 1039 -59.30 -8.59 -38.53
C SER A 1039 -59.88 -8.12 -37.19
N ASN A 1040 -61.04 -8.67 -36.83
CA ASN A 1040 -61.66 -8.44 -35.51
C ASN A 1040 -61.14 -9.40 -34.42
N TYR A 1041 -60.33 -10.39 -34.80
CA TYR A 1041 -59.92 -11.49 -33.94
C TYR A 1041 -58.49 -11.30 -33.42
N VAL A 1042 -57.59 -10.79 -34.27
CA VAL A 1042 -56.16 -10.64 -33.97
C VAL A 1042 -55.78 -9.16 -33.88
N ALA A 1043 -54.78 -8.85 -33.04
CA ALA A 1043 -54.11 -7.55 -33.00
C ALA A 1043 -52.60 -7.75 -33.14
N LEU A 1044 -51.94 -6.83 -33.86
CA LEU A 1044 -50.49 -6.72 -33.93
C LEU A 1044 -50.01 -5.63 -32.99
N HIS A 1045 -49.00 -5.93 -32.20
CA HIS A 1045 -48.40 -5.03 -31.22
C HIS A 1045 -46.91 -4.84 -31.51
N ILE A 1046 -46.42 -3.62 -31.30
CA ILE A 1046 -44.99 -3.34 -31.16
C ILE A 1046 -44.60 -3.45 -29.69
N TYR A 1047 -43.53 -4.19 -29.44
CA TYR A 1047 -42.97 -4.41 -28.13
C TYR A 1047 -41.44 -4.24 -28.16
N ALA A 1048 -40.87 -3.88 -27.02
CA ALA A 1048 -39.45 -3.98 -26.76
C ALA A 1048 -39.25 -4.24 -25.26
N PRO A 1049 -38.30 -5.13 -24.89
CA PRO A 1049 -38.00 -5.39 -23.48
C PRO A 1049 -37.43 -4.14 -22.81
N ARG A 1050 -37.84 -3.84 -21.57
CA ARG A 1050 -37.38 -2.67 -20.82
C ARG A 1050 -35.87 -2.75 -20.54
N PRO A 1051 -35.04 -1.86 -21.11
CA PRO A 1051 -33.60 -1.97 -20.99
C PRO A 1051 -32.99 -1.22 -19.82
N ASN A 1052 -33.59 -0.09 -19.44
CA ASN A 1052 -33.28 0.69 -18.25
C ASN A 1052 -34.55 1.37 -17.72
N LEU A 1053 -34.47 1.92 -16.50
CA LEU A 1053 -35.61 2.55 -15.83
C LEU A 1053 -36.11 3.83 -16.51
N GLY A 1054 -35.28 4.51 -17.32
CA GLY A 1054 -35.65 5.72 -18.06
C GLY A 1054 -36.67 5.47 -19.19
N TYR A 1055 -36.81 4.22 -19.65
CA TYR A 1055 -37.85 3.84 -20.61
C TYR A 1055 -39.14 3.41 -19.90
N ARG A 1056 -40.29 3.83 -20.43
CA ARG A 1056 -41.61 3.34 -20.01
C ARG A 1056 -41.73 1.84 -20.30
N ALA A 1057 -42.26 1.08 -19.34
CA ALA A 1057 -42.55 -0.35 -19.52
C ALA A 1057 -43.57 -0.56 -20.66
N LEU A 1058 -43.27 -1.49 -21.57
CA LEU A 1058 -44.10 -1.82 -22.74
C LEU A 1058 -44.84 -3.14 -22.58
N ASP A 1059 -44.81 -3.73 -21.39
CA ASP A 1059 -45.36 -5.03 -21.01
C ASP A 1059 -46.89 -5.12 -21.24
N LYS A 1060 -47.56 -3.96 -21.29
CA LYS A 1060 -48.99 -3.83 -21.59
C LYS A 1060 -49.32 -3.88 -23.09
N LEU A 1061 -48.33 -3.89 -23.97
CA LEU A 1061 -48.48 -3.92 -25.43
C LEU A 1061 -49.31 -2.75 -26.00
N GLU A 1062 -49.23 -1.58 -25.37
CA GLU A 1062 -50.02 -0.37 -25.71
C GLU A 1062 -49.29 0.63 -26.62
N LEU A 1063 -48.00 0.44 -26.91
CA LEU A 1063 -47.19 1.43 -27.65
C LEU A 1063 -47.74 1.71 -29.04
N TYR A 1064 -48.02 0.64 -29.80
CA TYR A 1064 -48.61 0.71 -31.12
C TYR A 1064 -49.35 -0.60 -31.41
N THR A 1065 -50.66 -0.49 -31.59
CA THR A 1065 -51.56 -1.64 -31.79
C THR A 1065 -52.37 -1.49 -33.06
N VAL A 1066 -52.32 -2.49 -33.94
CA VAL A 1066 -53.10 -2.54 -35.18
C VAL A 1066 -54.12 -3.67 -35.07
N SER A 1067 -55.40 -3.34 -35.16
CA SER A 1067 -56.50 -4.32 -35.14
C SER A 1067 -57.75 -3.73 -35.79
N GLY A 1068 -58.62 -4.57 -36.36
CA GLY A 1068 -59.96 -4.18 -36.78
C GLY A 1068 -60.90 -3.85 -35.60
N ARG A 1069 -60.54 -4.25 -34.38
CA ARG A 1069 -61.29 -3.98 -33.13
C ARG A 1069 -60.41 -3.32 -32.07
N LEU A 1070 -60.64 -2.03 -31.80
CA LEU A 1070 -59.87 -1.16 -30.89
C LEU A 1070 -60.29 -1.25 -29.40
N GLY A 1071 -60.76 -2.41 -28.93
CA GLY A 1071 -61.15 -2.60 -27.52
C GLY A 1071 -59.96 -2.88 -26.60
N ALA A 1072 -60.08 -2.56 -25.31
CA ALA A 1072 -59.11 -2.97 -24.30
C ALA A 1072 -59.02 -4.50 -24.24
N ARG A 1073 -57.79 -5.04 -24.25
CA ARG A 1073 -57.49 -6.48 -24.18
C ARG A 1073 -56.82 -6.77 -22.85
N GLU A 1074 -57.38 -7.67 -22.06
CA GLU A 1074 -56.76 -8.08 -20.79
C GLU A 1074 -55.68 -9.11 -21.08
N LEU A 1075 -54.42 -8.78 -20.72
CA LEU A 1075 -53.27 -9.66 -20.88
C LEU A 1075 -53.09 -10.51 -19.61
N PRO A 1076 -53.11 -11.85 -19.70
CA PRO A 1076 -52.83 -12.70 -18.55
C PRO A 1076 -51.39 -12.49 -18.04
N CYS A 1077 -51.23 -12.23 -16.73
CA CYS A 1077 -49.90 -11.98 -16.14
C CYS A 1077 -48.84 -13.06 -16.49
N PRO A 1078 -49.14 -14.38 -16.45
CA PRO A 1078 -48.14 -15.39 -16.79
C PRO A 1078 -47.60 -15.31 -18.23
N LEU A 1079 -48.41 -14.84 -19.19
CA LEU A 1079 -47.98 -14.64 -20.58
C LEU A 1079 -47.05 -13.44 -20.71
N VAL A 1080 -47.33 -12.37 -19.97
CA VAL A 1080 -46.47 -11.17 -19.92
C VAL A 1080 -45.13 -11.50 -19.26
N THR A 1081 -45.13 -12.23 -18.14
CA THR A 1081 -43.90 -12.71 -17.48
C THR A 1081 -43.06 -13.56 -18.44
N GLU A 1082 -43.69 -14.51 -19.14
CA GLU A 1082 -42.99 -15.36 -20.12
C GLU A 1082 -42.41 -14.54 -21.29
N LEU A 1083 -43.18 -13.58 -21.82
CA LEU A 1083 -42.73 -12.65 -22.86
C LEU A 1083 -41.53 -11.81 -22.42
N ASN A 1084 -41.61 -11.20 -21.22
CA ASN A 1084 -40.57 -10.34 -20.68
C ASN A 1084 -39.26 -11.12 -20.49
N LEU A 1085 -39.34 -12.34 -19.94
CA LEU A 1085 -38.19 -13.23 -19.77
C LEU A 1085 -37.61 -13.70 -21.11
N PHE A 1086 -38.46 -14.14 -22.04
CA PHE A 1086 -38.01 -14.60 -23.36
C PHE A 1086 -37.32 -13.49 -24.17
N ALA A 1087 -37.80 -12.25 -24.03
CA ALA A 1087 -37.24 -11.09 -24.71
C ALA A 1087 -35.97 -10.52 -24.06
N GLY A 1088 -35.63 -10.89 -22.83
CA GLY A 1088 -34.48 -10.34 -22.10
C GLY A 1088 -34.75 -8.96 -21.49
N GLN A 1089 -35.94 -8.79 -20.90
CA GLN A 1089 -36.24 -7.65 -20.02
C GLN A 1089 -35.29 -7.65 -18.82
N LEU A 1090 -34.81 -6.48 -18.39
CA LEU A 1090 -33.90 -6.36 -17.22
C LEU A 1090 -34.54 -5.69 -16.01
N TYR A 1091 -35.60 -4.91 -16.22
CA TYR A 1091 -36.29 -4.16 -15.18
C TYR A 1091 -37.75 -4.58 -15.10
N LEU A 1092 -38.20 -4.84 -13.89
CA LEU A 1092 -39.57 -5.21 -13.57
C LEU A 1092 -40.32 -3.97 -13.06
N SER A 1093 -41.63 -3.93 -13.28
CA SER A 1093 -42.49 -2.78 -13.01
C SER A 1093 -43.05 -2.74 -11.59
N SER A 1094 -43.07 -3.87 -10.86
CA SER A 1094 -43.49 -3.92 -9.46
C SER A 1094 -42.92 -5.12 -8.71
N PHE A 1095 -43.07 -5.11 -7.38
CA PHE A 1095 -42.68 -6.23 -6.52
C PHE A 1095 -43.50 -7.51 -6.83
N GLU A 1096 -44.77 -7.39 -7.21
CA GLU A 1096 -45.59 -8.54 -7.61
C GLU A 1096 -45.04 -9.21 -8.86
N GLU A 1097 -44.55 -8.43 -9.85
CA GLU A 1097 -43.91 -8.98 -11.04
C GLU A 1097 -42.63 -9.75 -10.71
N TYR A 1098 -41.84 -9.24 -9.75
CA TYR A 1098 -40.68 -9.94 -9.20
C TYR A 1098 -41.04 -11.30 -8.59
N VAL A 1099 -42.09 -11.35 -7.77
CA VAL A 1099 -42.57 -12.60 -7.17
C VAL A 1099 -43.01 -13.60 -8.24
N GLU A 1100 -43.73 -13.15 -9.27
CA GLU A 1100 -44.18 -14.01 -10.36
C GLU A 1100 -43.02 -14.53 -11.23
N VAL A 1101 -41.98 -13.72 -11.47
CA VAL A 1101 -40.74 -14.18 -12.14
C VAL A 1101 -40.04 -15.25 -11.30
N CYS A 1102 -39.91 -15.04 -9.98
CA CYS A 1102 -39.32 -16.01 -9.07
C CYS A 1102 -40.09 -17.34 -9.10
N LYS A 1103 -41.42 -17.30 -9.03
CA LYS A 1103 -42.28 -18.49 -9.15
C LYS A 1103 -42.13 -19.19 -10.49
N PHE A 1104 -42.01 -18.45 -11.60
CA PHE A 1104 -41.80 -19.04 -12.93
C PHE A 1104 -40.43 -19.74 -13.05
N LEU A 1105 -39.38 -19.16 -12.47
CA LEU A 1105 -38.02 -19.70 -12.52
C LEU A 1105 -37.72 -20.73 -11.42
N GLY A 1106 -38.65 -20.98 -10.49
CA GLY A 1106 -38.45 -21.88 -9.35
C GLY A 1106 -37.44 -21.34 -8.33
N LEU A 1107 -37.35 -20.01 -8.21
CA LEU A 1107 -36.45 -19.32 -7.29
C LEU A 1107 -37.21 -18.85 -6.05
N ALA A 1108 -36.56 -18.93 -4.90
CA ALA A 1108 -37.10 -18.34 -3.69
C ALA A 1108 -37.13 -16.80 -3.80
N TRP A 1109 -38.21 -16.19 -3.31
CA TRP A 1109 -38.34 -14.73 -3.20
C TRP A 1109 -38.42 -14.27 -1.74
N GLN A 1110 -38.39 -15.22 -0.80
CA GLN A 1110 -38.30 -15.01 0.65
C GLN A 1110 -37.13 -15.84 1.23
N PRO A 1111 -36.66 -15.54 2.45
CA PRO A 1111 -35.75 -16.42 3.18
C PRO A 1111 -36.34 -17.82 3.39
N ALA A 1112 -35.49 -18.86 3.40
CA ALA A 1112 -35.91 -20.24 3.63
C ALA A 1112 -36.72 -20.39 4.92
N ARG A 1113 -37.88 -21.05 4.84
CA ARG A 1113 -38.67 -21.48 6.00
C ARG A 1113 -38.16 -22.83 6.52
N ASP A 1114 -38.52 -23.19 7.74
CA ASP A 1114 -38.14 -24.48 8.34
C ASP A 1114 -38.64 -25.65 7.46
N GLY A 1115 -37.70 -26.47 6.98
CA GLY A 1115 -37.97 -27.60 6.09
C GLY A 1115 -37.74 -27.34 4.60
N GLU A 1116 -37.52 -26.09 4.17
CA GLU A 1116 -37.17 -25.75 2.79
C GLU A 1116 -35.66 -25.88 2.54
N VAL A 1117 -35.29 -26.41 1.38
CA VAL A 1117 -33.89 -26.52 0.96
C VAL A 1117 -33.67 -25.63 -0.27
N ILE A 1118 -32.88 -24.56 -0.11
CA ILE A 1118 -32.58 -23.60 -1.18
C ILE A 1118 -31.10 -23.75 -1.59
N ALA A 1119 -30.85 -23.90 -2.89
CA ALA A 1119 -29.52 -23.95 -3.47
C ALA A 1119 -28.79 -22.60 -3.38
N ALA A 1120 -27.47 -22.61 -3.57
CA ALA A 1120 -26.64 -21.40 -3.55
C ALA A 1120 -27.05 -20.35 -4.61
N ASP A 1121 -27.65 -20.76 -5.73
CA ASP A 1121 -28.15 -19.86 -6.77
C ASP A 1121 -29.61 -19.44 -6.58
N GLY A 1122 -30.25 -19.85 -5.48
CA GLY A 1122 -31.61 -19.46 -5.12
C GLY A 1122 -32.70 -20.42 -5.56
N PHE A 1123 -32.33 -21.48 -6.26
CA PHE A 1123 -33.27 -22.49 -6.72
C PHE A 1123 -33.82 -23.33 -5.57
N ILE A 1124 -35.12 -23.56 -5.59
CA ILE A 1124 -35.83 -24.35 -4.57
C ILE A 1124 -35.58 -25.82 -4.87
N LEU A 1125 -34.73 -26.47 -4.08
CA LEU A 1125 -34.46 -27.90 -4.17
C LEU A 1125 -35.59 -28.71 -3.53
N GLU A 1126 -36.16 -28.19 -2.45
CA GLU A 1126 -37.29 -28.79 -1.76
C GLU A 1126 -38.11 -27.67 -1.11
N ASP A 1127 -39.38 -27.51 -1.50
CA ASP A 1127 -40.33 -26.60 -0.83
C ASP A 1127 -40.96 -27.28 0.40
N SER A 1128 -41.81 -26.55 1.13
CA SER A 1128 -42.50 -27.08 2.32
C SER A 1128 -43.38 -28.32 2.06
N ASP A 1129 -43.73 -28.59 0.80
CA ASP A 1129 -44.51 -29.74 0.36
C ASP A 1129 -43.66 -30.82 -0.33
N GLY A 1130 -42.32 -30.70 -0.30
CA GLY A 1130 -41.37 -31.64 -0.91
C GLY A 1130 -41.22 -31.50 -2.43
N ARG A 1131 -41.68 -30.39 -3.03
CA ARG A 1131 -41.62 -30.17 -4.49
C ARG A 1131 -40.32 -29.51 -4.92
N VAL A 1132 -39.67 -30.09 -5.93
CA VAL A 1132 -38.51 -29.49 -6.59
C VAL A 1132 -38.98 -28.35 -7.51
N GLY A 1133 -38.33 -27.19 -7.43
CA GLY A 1133 -38.68 -26.00 -8.20
C GLY A 1133 -39.95 -25.28 -7.73
N GLY A 1134 -40.54 -25.68 -6.60
CA GLY A 1134 -41.76 -25.09 -6.05
C GLY A 1134 -42.93 -25.10 -7.03
N GLU A 1135 -43.59 -23.95 -7.20
CA GLU A 1135 -44.73 -23.78 -8.12
C GLU A 1135 -44.34 -23.89 -9.61
N SER A 1136 -43.06 -23.75 -9.97
CA SER A 1136 -42.60 -23.84 -11.37
C SER A 1136 -42.64 -25.26 -11.94
N GLY A 1137 -42.45 -26.28 -11.09
CA GLY A 1137 -42.26 -27.67 -11.50
C GLY A 1137 -40.94 -27.97 -12.22
N LEU A 1138 -40.01 -27.02 -12.31
CA LEU A 1138 -38.69 -27.21 -12.91
C LEU A 1138 -37.86 -28.20 -12.08
N GLN A 1139 -37.05 -29.03 -12.76
CA GLN A 1139 -36.26 -30.07 -12.09
C GLN A 1139 -34.80 -29.65 -11.84
N LYS A 1140 -34.37 -28.54 -12.45
CA LYS A 1140 -33.02 -27.96 -12.33
C LYS A 1140 -33.12 -26.43 -12.34
N SER A 1141 -32.07 -25.78 -11.84
CA SER A 1141 -31.97 -24.32 -11.86
C SER A 1141 -31.83 -23.75 -13.29
N PRO A 1142 -32.68 -22.80 -13.71
CA PRO A 1142 -32.56 -22.10 -14.97
C PRO A 1142 -31.62 -20.87 -14.91
N VAL A 1143 -31.02 -20.56 -13.76
CA VAL A 1143 -30.30 -19.28 -13.54
C VAL A 1143 -29.17 -19.07 -14.56
N ARG A 1144 -28.32 -20.09 -14.77
CA ARG A 1144 -27.21 -20.01 -15.74
C ARG A 1144 -27.71 -19.78 -17.17
N PHE A 1145 -28.81 -20.42 -17.54
CA PHE A 1145 -29.46 -20.23 -18.84
C PHE A 1145 -29.95 -18.79 -19.00
N CYS A 1146 -30.66 -18.26 -18.01
CA CYS A 1146 -31.18 -16.89 -18.03
C CYS A 1146 -30.08 -15.83 -18.06
N LYS A 1147 -28.96 -16.06 -17.37
CA LYS A 1147 -27.77 -15.20 -17.43
C LYS A 1147 -27.21 -15.14 -18.86
N VAL A 1148 -26.94 -16.28 -19.48
CA VAL A 1148 -26.42 -16.35 -20.86
C VAL A 1148 -27.39 -15.74 -21.87
N LEU A 1149 -28.70 -16.02 -21.73
CA LEU A 1149 -29.74 -15.47 -22.58
C LEU A 1149 -29.72 -13.93 -22.53
N SER A 1150 -29.63 -13.35 -21.34
CA SER A 1150 -29.71 -11.90 -21.16
C SER A 1150 -28.42 -11.19 -21.57
N THR A 1151 -27.24 -11.73 -21.21
CA THR A 1151 -25.96 -11.05 -21.46
C THR A 1151 -25.42 -11.31 -22.86
N LYS A 1152 -25.37 -12.57 -23.31
CA LYS A 1152 -24.73 -12.92 -24.60
C LYS A 1152 -25.69 -12.86 -25.78
N ILE A 1153 -26.91 -13.38 -25.61
CA ILE A 1153 -27.83 -13.59 -26.75
C ILE A 1153 -28.67 -12.34 -27.03
N ARG A 1154 -29.28 -11.74 -26.00
CA ARG A 1154 -30.23 -10.62 -26.19
C ARG A 1154 -29.58 -9.25 -26.29
N ARG A 1155 -28.43 -9.03 -25.63
CA ARG A 1155 -27.82 -7.69 -25.52
C ARG A 1155 -26.34 -7.61 -25.88
N ASN A 1156 -25.65 -8.74 -25.91
CA ASN A 1156 -24.19 -8.80 -26.08
C ASN A 1156 -23.45 -7.77 -25.20
N CYS A 1157 -23.72 -7.80 -23.89
CA CYS A 1157 -23.17 -6.89 -22.91
C CYS A 1157 -22.28 -7.61 -21.88
N GLU A 1158 -21.34 -6.89 -21.26
CA GLU A 1158 -20.41 -7.47 -20.29
C GLU A 1158 -21.10 -7.93 -19.00
N SER A 1159 -22.10 -7.17 -18.50
CA SER A 1159 -22.77 -7.46 -17.23
C SER A 1159 -24.20 -6.91 -17.18
N ILE A 1160 -25.03 -7.54 -16.33
CA ILE A 1160 -26.39 -7.08 -16.00
C ILE A 1160 -26.62 -6.94 -14.48
N ASN A 1161 -25.57 -7.08 -13.67
CA ASN A 1161 -25.69 -7.36 -12.23
C ASN A 1161 -26.39 -6.25 -11.43
N LYS A 1162 -26.38 -5.00 -11.93
CA LYS A 1162 -27.07 -3.85 -11.30
C LYS A 1162 -28.55 -3.71 -11.67
N THR A 1163 -29.08 -4.58 -12.53
CA THR A 1163 -30.50 -4.58 -12.93
C THR A 1163 -31.35 -5.44 -11.99
N HIS A 1164 -32.67 -5.29 -12.01
CA HIS A 1164 -33.56 -6.13 -11.19
C HIS A 1164 -33.38 -7.62 -11.54
N MET A 1165 -33.28 -7.95 -12.84
CA MET A 1165 -33.00 -9.31 -13.29
C MET A 1165 -31.59 -9.79 -12.93
N GLY A 1166 -30.58 -8.91 -12.99
CA GLY A 1166 -29.23 -9.24 -12.55
C GLY A 1166 -29.18 -9.60 -11.08
N LYS A 1167 -29.71 -8.73 -10.21
CA LYS A 1167 -29.84 -8.95 -8.77
C LYS A 1167 -30.58 -10.26 -8.47
N LEU A 1168 -31.71 -10.51 -9.14
CA LEU A 1168 -32.48 -11.76 -9.01
C LEU A 1168 -31.66 -12.99 -9.39
N LEU A 1169 -30.98 -12.97 -10.53
CA LEU A 1169 -30.16 -14.10 -11.02
C LEU A 1169 -28.86 -14.28 -10.23
N ASP A 1170 -28.41 -13.24 -9.51
CA ASP A 1170 -27.33 -13.29 -8.52
C ASP A 1170 -27.83 -13.66 -7.12
N ASN A 1171 -29.09 -14.11 -7.01
CA ASN A 1171 -29.70 -14.61 -5.79
C ASN A 1171 -29.83 -13.54 -4.67
N GLN A 1172 -29.93 -12.26 -5.05
CA GLN A 1172 -30.23 -11.15 -4.13
C GLN A 1172 -31.74 -11.02 -3.94
N LEU A 1173 -32.19 -10.72 -2.71
CA LEU A 1173 -33.59 -10.42 -2.45
C LEU A 1173 -33.86 -8.96 -2.82
N LEU A 1174 -34.92 -8.72 -3.61
CA LEU A 1174 -35.48 -7.39 -3.81
C LEU A 1174 -36.57 -7.16 -2.77
N ALA A 1175 -36.68 -5.93 -2.27
CA ALA A 1175 -37.74 -5.46 -1.37
C ALA A 1175 -38.75 -4.60 -2.15
N PRO A 1176 -39.95 -4.32 -1.59
CA PRO A 1176 -40.89 -3.37 -2.19
C PRO A 1176 -40.25 -2.01 -2.52
N ASP A 1177 -39.39 -1.52 -1.62
CA ASP A 1177 -38.65 -0.25 -1.77
C ASP A 1177 -37.72 -0.22 -3.00
N ASP A 1178 -37.28 -1.37 -3.54
CA ASP A 1178 -36.51 -1.42 -4.80
C ASP A 1178 -37.34 -1.01 -6.04
N PHE A 1179 -38.66 -0.87 -5.88
CA PHE A 1179 -39.61 -0.54 -6.95
C PHE A 1179 -40.32 0.81 -6.73
N GLU A 1180 -40.03 1.52 -5.64
CA GLU A 1180 -40.57 2.85 -5.36
C GLU A 1180 -39.65 3.92 -5.98
N ASP A 1181 -40.20 4.73 -6.89
CA ASP A 1181 -39.51 5.88 -7.53
C ASP A 1181 -39.55 7.14 -6.66
#